data_AF-A0A8J7H6P8-F1
#
_entry.id   AF-A0A8J7H6P8-F1
#
_cell.length_a   1.000
_cell.length_b   1.000
_cell.length_c   1.000
_cell.angle_alpha   90.00
_cell.angle_beta   90.00
_cell.angle_gamma   90.00
#
_symmetry.space_group_name_H-M   'P 1'
#
loop_
_entity.id
_entity.type
_entity.pdbx_description
1 polymer ?
#
loop_
_entity_poly.entity_id
_entity_poly.type
_entity_poly.pdbx_seq_one_letter_code
_entity_poly.pdbx_strand_id
1 'polypeptide(L)'
;MAMTKLWKFWTNIQELNWGQSVEVTKTGAEAAKAVLDLAKAIEEQQPNVKNFKPYVEQISSLLDVFNSPLGQITKEVIPFAPIAITILKFIIDATHKEPSLESCVILVSQAAYIDSFQDILKQDAALLQKIDSNLPASHTLALQIQKLGEQEFEQREVKKAILYFHESQLAESFNQILQQRLQEAGLTETEAKTLTERVARHTDDNMQDALVEVGEKADKLWKWYSAGGKEKLEKNLNIEDYLEQVIKPKPEETIFEESDITFRDLYVPLQVKELDTKDDANLEIEEWVKAILNDSDSKHKQVLFIQGEAGRGKSVFCRMFADWVQRELHPSFTPILIRLRDLRVLKDNLTDTLENYLQHVDFVTSDSGWLTDKNTRFLFLLDGFDELLLEGRASGGLKEFLEQVEQFQKDRLCHHQFLVTGRPLALQGNERFLSQTKSLKRVELQPMDDSLRQTWLKKWAIAAQVNKNEFEEFLQACPDEVKNKLAREPLLLYLLAQMHRDKRLNSEMFAGADAIKAKIRIYDESVKWVLEKQRDSKNQNDNYRLTGLESDDLRQFLTEAALCVVQSGNESARVAMLETRLKDSNNPAAKLIQQARQGNDSEKNQQDKLLNNLLTAFYIKPASGDKGGSVEFVHKSFSEFLFAERLLESFVDWTTKIPKRKREEDSVTTSEMDKQIYDLFGYGNLTREIVEYLMGLLAESSEFQDVERLCQLFQRLEYFYLCWCDGEFIDAEDVNLPQMKKKQLREQLPERENHLGLRQVDVCTGLNVMIVLLELHRYAKTKDDLKDKISFHPCGKLDSDQFDSQRLLRIIGYSHCLGVFAFNDNLGLFLSGADLRDTYLGDTHLRRADLRWADLRRANLRDTYLGSANLSNADLSDADLSDANLIGANLNNANLNDADLSNANLIGANLSDANLSNANLNGANLSDANLSDANLNDANLSGANLSGANLNDANLNDADLSNADLKAVVWNSDTKWLNAKGLHEAVAVSPELAQDSAFAAAASLSQGISWVEEGKIKEAQEAFKQAQIFDPSLINSAEFCNSICLVGCLHGYAKNVLPICEKAVTLDPDNKNYQDSRGLARVLTGDLVGALEDFQAAVNSGAIDYSEDVKQRRLRWIEALKSGNNPLTPEELEELRQVEG
;
A
#
# COMPACT_ATOMS: atom_id res chain seq x y z
N MET A 1 -33.03 17.62 14.10
CA MET A 1 -33.82 18.80 13.68
C MET A 1 -34.91 19.03 14.71
N ALA A 2 -34.95 20.21 15.33
CA ALA A 2 -36.06 20.58 16.22
C ALA A 2 -37.22 21.10 15.35
N MET A 3 -38.43 20.60 15.58
CA MET A 3 -39.64 21.10 14.94
C MET A 3 -40.28 22.19 15.81
N THR A 4 -40.75 23.25 15.16
CA THR A 4 -41.41 24.38 15.82
C THR A 4 -42.86 24.46 15.36
N LYS A 5 -43.80 24.52 16.33
CA LYS A 5 -45.23 24.74 16.06
C LYS A 5 -45.50 26.22 15.85
N LEU A 6 -46.32 26.54 14.84
CA LEU A 6 -46.67 27.92 14.49
C LEU A 6 -47.35 28.68 15.64
N TRP A 7 -48.23 28.04 16.43
CA TRP A 7 -49.00 28.73 17.49
C TRP A 7 -48.52 28.52 18.90
N LYS A 8 -47.35 27.89 19.08
CA LYS A 8 -46.74 27.74 20.40
C LYS A 8 -46.60 29.07 21.12
N PHE A 9 -46.39 30.15 20.37
CA PHE A 9 -46.34 31.52 20.88
C PHE A 9 -47.67 31.97 21.53
N TRP A 10 -48.81 31.85 20.84
CA TRP A 10 -50.12 32.25 21.37
C TRP A 10 -50.59 31.35 22.52
N THR A 11 -50.32 30.05 22.46
CA THR A 11 -50.59 29.12 23.56
C THR A 11 -49.79 29.50 24.81
N ASN A 12 -48.50 29.84 24.67
CA ASN A 12 -47.68 30.30 25.78
C ASN A 12 -48.19 31.63 26.37
N ILE A 13 -48.74 32.53 25.55
CA ILE A 13 -49.35 33.79 26.04
C ILE A 13 -50.62 33.51 26.83
N GLN A 14 -51.47 32.61 26.35
CA GLN A 14 -52.70 32.20 27.06
C GLN A 14 -52.39 31.54 28.41
N GLU A 15 -51.24 30.87 28.52
CA GLU A 15 -50.76 30.22 29.75
C GLU A 15 -50.09 31.16 30.76
N LEU A 16 -49.86 32.44 30.42
CA LEU A 16 -49.19 33.41 31.30
C LEU A 16 -50.02 33.78 32.53
N ASN A 17 -50.01 32.96 33.58
CA ASN A 17 -50.48 33.27 34.94
C ASN A 17 -51.87 33.95 35.05
N TRP A 18 -52.80 33.64 34.14
CA TRP A 18 -54.16 34.21 34.13
C TRP A 18 -55.23 33.35 34.83
N GLY A 19 -54.81 32.24 35.43
CA GLY A 19 -55.55 31.56 36.50
C GLY A 19 -56.67 30.62 36.09
N GLN A 20 -57.03 30.49 34.81
CA GLN A 20 -57.97 29.46 34.32
C GLN A 20 -57.68 29.07 32.87
N SER A 21 -57.82 27.78 32.55
CA SER A 21 -57.84 27.26 31.17
C SER A 21 -59.11 27.76 30.47
N VAL A 22 -58.97 28.68 29.53
CA VAL A 22 -60.08 29.21 28.74
C VAL A 22 -60.21 28.37 27.46
N GLU A 23 -61.32 27.64 27.31
CA GLU A 23 -61.72 27.05 26.01
C GLU A 23 -62.16 28.20 25.08
N VAL A 24 -61.38 28.46 24.04
CA VAL A 24 -61.74 29.41 22.98
C VAL A 24 -62.70 28.70 22.02
N THR A 25 -64.00 28.78 22.28
CA THR A 25 -65.04 28.38 21.32
C THR A 25 -65.81 29.61 20.87
N LYS A 26 -65.33 30.31 19.84
CA LYS A 26 -66.05 31.41 19.19
C LYS A 26 -65.82 31.47 17.68
N THR A 27 -66.78 32.07 16.97
CA THR A 27 -66.88 32.06 15.51
C THR A 27 -65.79 32.89 14.85
N GLY A 28 -65.33 32.56 13.63
CA GLY A 28 -64.23 33.27 12.95
C GLY A 28 -64.46 34.80 12.80
N ALA A 29 -65.71 35.25 12.75
CA ALA A 29 -66.06 36.67 12.75
C ALA A 29 -65.80 37.37 14.08
N GLU A 30 -65.96 36.68 15.22
CA GLU A 30 -65.64 37.21 16.55
C GLU A 30 -64.12 37.32 16.75
N ALA A 31 -63.35 36.35 16.26
CA ALA A 31 -61.88 36.39 16.28
C ALA A 31 -61.33 37.55 15.44
N ALA A 32 -61.84 37.75 14.22
CA ALA A 32 -61.45 38.88 13.37
C ALA A 32 -61.74 40.23 14.04
N LYS A 33 -62.91 40.35 14.68
CA LYS A 33 -63.28 41.57 15.40
C LYS A 33 -62.35 41.82 16.58
N ALA A 34 -61.98 40.78 17.33
CA ALA A 34 -61.04 40.91 18.43
C ALA A 34 -59.65 41.37 17.96
N VAL A 35 -59.17 40.89 16.79
CA VAL A 35 -57.91 41.37 16.18
C VAL A 35 -58.00 42.88 15.86
N LEU A 36 -59.07 43.33 15.20
CA LEU A 36 -59.26 44.75 14.85
C LEU A 36 -59.45 45.65 16.09
N ASP A 37 -60.18 45.18 17.10
CA ASP A 37 -60.39 45.92 18.35
C ASP A 37 -59.09 46.00 19.18
N LEU A 38 -58.29 44.93 19.20
CA LEU A 38 -56.93 44.94 19.79
C LEU A 38 -56.04 45.97 19.08
N ALA A 39 -56.12 45.99 17.76
CA ALA A 39 -55.34 46.85 16.89
C ALA A 39 -55.61 48.33 17.19
N LYS A 40 -56.89 48.72 17.31
CA LYS A 40 -57.30 50.07 17.75
C LYS A 40 -56.89 50.41 19.18
N ALA A 41 -57.07 49.47 20.10
CA ALA A 41 -56.78 49.70 21.51
C ALA A 41 -55.29 50.03 21.75
N ILE A 42 -54.39 49.47 20.93
CA ILE A 42 -52.96 49.73 20.95
C ILE A 42 -52.62 51.12 20.39
N GLU A 43 -53.33 51.58 19.35
CA GLU A 43 -53.13 52.91 18.75
C GLU A 43 -53.59 54.05 19.66
N GLU A 44 -54.69 53.86 20.41
CA GLU A 44 -55.34 54.91 21.20
C GLU A 44 -54.83 55.06 22.67
N GLN A 45 -54.02 54.14 23.21
CA GLN A 45 -53.61 54.15 24.64
C GLN A 45 -52.12 53.85 24.90
N GLN A 46 -51.54 54.46 25.95
CA GLN A 46 -50.32 53.93 26.57
C GLN A 46 -50.63 52.56 27.23
N PRO A 47 -49.84 51.50 26.95
CA PRO A 47 -50.24 50.13 27.22
C PRO A 47 -50.34 49.85 28.72
N ASN A 48 -51.54 49.46 29.20
CA ASN A 48 -51.76 48.98 30.56
C ASN A 48 -52.31 47.54 30.55
N VAL A 49 -51.61 46.65 31.25
CA VAL A 49 -51.74 45.18 31.31
C VAL A 49 -53.18 44.67 31.53
N LYS A 50 -54.03 45.42 32.25
CA LYS A 50 -55.41 44.99 32.54
C LYS A 50 -56.37 45.13 31.34
N ASN A 51 -56.05 45.94 30.35
CA ASN A 51 -56.92 46.22 29.20
C ASN A 51 -56.71 45.27 28.01
N PHE A 52 -55.60 44.52 27.98
CA PHE A 52 -55.23 43.63 26.86
C PHE A 52 -55.84 42.22 26.97
N LYS A 53 -56.12 41.77 28.19
CA LYS A 53 -56.62 40.42 28.52
C LYS A 53 -57.86 39.96 27.72
N PRO A 54 -58.91 40.77 27.56
CA PRO A 54 -60.13 40.34 26.87
C PRO A 54 -59.92 40.01 25.39
N TYR A 55 -58.93 40.65 24.75
CA TYR A 55 -58.69 40.51 23.31
C TYR A 55 -57.78 39.31 23.00
N VAL A 56 -56.72 39.13 23.79
CA VAL A 56 -55.77 38.02 23.61
C VAL A 56 -56.41 36.65 23.87
N GLU A 57 -57.41 36.57 24.75
CA GLU A 57 -58.22 35.35 24.96
C GLU A 57 -59.16 35.01 23.79
N GLN A 58 -59.37 35.93 22.85
CA GLN A 58 -60.33 35.78 21.74
C GLN A 58 -59.66 35.61 20.36
N ILE A 59 -58.34 35.66 20.29
CA ILE A 59 -57.58 35.59 19.04
C ILE A 59 -56.73 34.32 19.03
N SER A 60 -56.72 33.61 17.91
CA SER A 60 -55.86 32.44 17.69
C SER A 60 -54.65 32.77 16.81
N SER A 61 -54.78 33.76 15.93
CA SER A 61 -53.79 34.20 14.96
C SER A 61 -54.07 35.64 14.52
N LEU A 62 -53.06 36.41 14.11
CA LEU A 62 -53.32 37.72 13.49
C LEU A 62 -54.02 37.56 12.13
N LEU A 63 -53.80 36.42 11.45
CA LEU A 63 -54.48 36.08 10.21
C LEU A 63 -55.99 35.90 10.38
N ASP A 64 -56.49 35.78 11.63
CA ASP A 64 -57.94 35.75 11.91
C ASP A 64 -58.65 36.99 11.35
N VAL A 65 -57.93 38.10 11.13
CA VAL A 65 -58.46 39.31 10.47
C VAL A 65 -59.06 39.03 9.09
N PHE A 66 -58.56 38.04 8.34
CA PHE A 66 -59.11 37.71 7.03
C PHE A 66 -60.53 37.13 7.09
N ASN A 67 -61.02 36.76 8.28
CA ASN A 67 -62.42 36.40 8.47
C ASN A 67 -63.37 37.62 8.47
N SER A 68 -62.87 38.87 8.53
CA SER A 68 -63.69 40.07 8.36
C SER A 68 -63.94 40.38 6.86
N PRO A 69 -64.91 41.27 6.55
CA PRO A 69 -64.99 41.87 5.22
C PRO A 69 -63.66 42.57 4.87
N LEU A 70 -63.11 42.31 3.68
CA LEU A 70 -61.79 42.84 3.27
C LEU A 70 -61.75 44.38 3.25
N GLY A 71 -62.88 45.03 2.96
CA GLY A 71 -63.02 46.49 3.01
C GLY A 71 -62.99 47.09 4.43
N GLN A 72 -63.14 46.29 5.50
CA GLN A 72 -62.89 46.77 6.87
C GLN A 72 -61.40 46.84 7.18
N ILE A 73 -60.61 45.95 6.59
CA ILE A 73 -59.15 45.91 6.76
C ILE A 73 -58.49 47.17 6.18
N THR A 74 -59.14 47.89 5.27
CA THR A 74 -58.59 49.09 4.59
C THR A 74 -59.14 50.43 5.10
N LYS A 75 -60.27 50.45 5.83
CA LYS A 75 -60.94 51.69 6.27
C LYS A 75 -60.26 52.35 7.47
N GLU A 76 -59.45 51.61 8.20
CA GLU A 76 -58.70 52.07 9.37
C GLU A 76 -57.23 51.79 9.09
N VAL A 77 -56.39 52.82 9.09
CA VAL A 77 -54.96 52.70 8.79
C VAL A 77 -54.27 52.14 10.03
N ILE A 78 -54.47 50.86 10.30
CA ILE A 78 -53.88 50.22 11.48
C ILE A 78 -52.60 49.49 11.06
N PRO A 79 -51.42 49.91 11.55
CA PRO A 79 -50.18 49.24 11.22
C PRO A 79 -50.02 47.98 12.09
N PHE A 80 -50.11 46.80 11.48
CA PHE A 80 -50.07 45.51 12.18
C PHE A 80 -48.67 45.14 12.68
N ALA A 81 -47.60 45.60 12.03
CA ALA A 81 -46.22 45.41 12.50
C ALA A 81 -45.97 46.02 13.91
N PRO A 82 -46.35 47.28 14.19
CA PRO A 82 -46.36 47.87 15.54
C PRO A 82 -47.16 47.08 16.59
N ILE A 83 -48.21 46.37 16.17
CA ILE A 83 -49.01 45.52 17.06
C ILE A 83 -48.22 44.28 17.47
N ALA A 84 -47.62 43.56 16.51
CA ALA A 84 -46.75 42.43 16.80
C ALA A 84 -45.59 42.83 17.73
N ILE A 85 -44.99 44.01 17.49
CA ILE A 85 -43.95 44.61 18.32
C ILE A 85 -44.44 44.86 19.76
N THR A 86 -45.67 45.37 19.92
CA THR A 86 -46.26 45.68 21.24
C THR A 86 -46.58 44.41 22.02
N ILE A 87 -47.05 43.36 21.33
CA ILE A 87 -47.28 42.04 21.91
C ILE A 87 -45.96 41.42 22.40
N LEU A 88 -44.89 41.51 21.61
CA LEU A 88 -43.57 41.00 22.01
C LEU A 88 -43.03 41.71 23.26
N LYS A 89 -43.14 43.05 23.33
CA LYS A 89 -42.77 43.83 24.53
C LYS A 89 -43.53 43.38 25.76
N PHE A 90 -44.84 43.23 25.64
CA PHE A 90 -45.69 42.79 26.73
C PHE A 90 -45.22 41.45 27.31
N ILE A 91 -44.86 40.49 26.46
CA ILE A 91 -44.39 39.17 26.90
C ILE A 91 -43.05 39.28 27.61
N ILE A 92 -42.11 40.06 27.08
CA ILE A 92 -40.79 40.28 27.70
C ILE A 92 -40.99 40.91 29.08
N ASP A 93 -41.84 41.91 29.19
CA ASP A 93 -42.13 42.62 30.45
C ASP A 93 -42.86 41.72 31.47
N ALA A 94 -43.79 40.87 31.03
CA ALA A 94 -44.59 40.00 31.89
C ALA A 94 -43.87 38.71 32.31
N THR A 95 -43.00 38.16 31.47
CA THR A 95 -42.29 36.88 31.72
C THR A 95 -40.88 37.07 32.24
N HIS A 96 -40.28 38.24 32.03
CA HIS A 96 -38.83 38.47 32.13
C HIS A 96 -37.98 37.50 31.29
N LYS A 97 -38.55 36.89 30.25
CA LYS A 97 -37.85 36.00 29.30
C LYS A 97 -38.02 36.53 27.88
N GLU A 98 -36.93 36.56 27.13
CA GLU A 98 -36.99 36.86 25.69
C GLU A 98 -37.62 35.67 24.92
N PRO A 99 -38.58 35.91 24.02
CA PRO A 99 -39.11 34.89 23.12
C PRO A 99 -38.01 34.32 22.21
N SER A 100 -38.15 33.06 21.81
CA SER A 100 -37.27 32.43 20.80
C SER A 100 -37.36 33.17 19.45
N LEU A 101 -36.27 33.19 18.67
CA LEU A 101 -36.24 33.79 17.34
C LEU A 101 -37.38 33.29 16.45
N GLU A 102 -37.66 31.98 16.50
CA GLU A 102 -38.72 31.36 15.70
C GLU A 102 -40.09 31.92 16.04
N SER A 103 -40.39 32.07 17.34
CA SER A 103 -41.65 32.65 17.82
C SER A 103 -41.79 34.12 17.43
N CYS A 104 -40.71 34.90 17.43
CA CYS A 104 -40.71 36.28 16.96
C CYS A 104 -41.04 36.35 15.47
N VAL A 105 -40.36 35.54 14.65
CA VAL A 105 -40.50 35.52 13.19
C VAL A 105 -41.91 35.11 12.79
N ILE A 106 -42.51 34.12 13.47
CA ILE A 106 -43.88 33.67 13.20
C ILE A 106 -44.92 34.76 13.48
N LEU A 107 -44.74 35.57 14.53
CA LEU A 107 -45.66 36.67 14.83
C LEU A 107 -45.47 37.84 13.86
N VAL A 108 -44.20 38.24 13.65
CA VAL A 108 -43.85 39.38 12.79
C VAL A 108 -44.22 39.09 11.34
N SER A 109 -44.05 37.85 10.86
CA SER A 109 -44.41 37.50 9.49
C SER A 109 -45.91 37.60 9.21
N GLN A 110 -46.77 37.24 10.17
CA GLN A 110 -48.21 37.41 10.03
C GLN A 110 -48.60 38.89 9.94
N ALA A 111 -48.04 39.72 10.81
CA ALA A 111 -48.29 41.15 10.82
C ALA A 111 -47.80 41.84 9.54
N ALA A 112 -46.55 41.57 9.14
CA ALA A 112 -45.96 42.11 7.92
C ALA A 112 -46.75 41.69 6.66
N TYR A 113 -47.24 40.45 6.61
CA TYR A 113 -48.05 39.94 5.50
C TYR A 113 -49.39 40.67 5.37
N ILE A 114 -50.05 40.96 6.49
CA ILE A 114 -51.31 41.71 6.50
C ILE A 114 -51.06 43.17 6.07
N ASP A 115 -49.98 43.80 6.56
CA ASP A 115 -49.59 45.16 6.17
C ASP A 115 -49.29 45.24 4.66
N SER A 116 -48.56 44.27 4.10
CA SER A 116 -48.29 44.19 2.66
C SER A 116 -49.56 44.10 1.83
N PHE A 117 -50.54 43.31 2.28
CA PHE A 117 -51.84 43.24 1.63
C PHE A 117 -52.59 44.57 1.70
N GLN A 118 -52.63 45.23 2.86
CA GLN A 118 -53.23 46.55 3.00
C GLN A 118 -52.60 47.59 2.07
N ASP A 119 -51.27 47.61 1.97
CA ASP A 119 -50.57 48.60 1.15
C ASP A 119 -50.84 48.42 -0.34
N ILE A 120 -50.88 47.16 -0.80
CA ILE A 120 -51.29 46.85 -2.18
C ILE A 120 -52.74 47.30 -2.44
N LEU A 121 -53.66 47.09 -1.49
CA LEU A 121 -55.06 47.53 -1.63
C LEU A 121 -55.21 49.05 -1.64
N LYS A 122 -54.39 49.80 -0.88
CA LYS A 122 -54.38 51.28 -0.90
C LYS A 122 -53.93 51.82 -2.25
N GLN A 123 -52.99 51.13 -2.90
CA GLN A 123 -52.44 51.54 -4.19
C GLN A 123 -53.36 51.16 -5.37
N ASP A 124 -54.27 50.20 -5.19
CA ASP A 124 -55.17 49.71 -6.24
C ASP A 124 -56.65 49.90 -5.86
N ALA A 125 -57.16 51.12 -6.07
CA ALA A 125 -58.55 51.48 -5.79
C ALA A 125 -59.58 50.67 -6.61
N ALA A 126 -59.19 50.16 -7.79
CA ALA A 126 -60.06 49.34 -8.63
C ALA A 126 -60.20 47.91 -8.08
N LEU A 127 -59.11 47.35 -7.57
CA LEU A 127 -59.11 46.09 -6.83
C LEU A 127 -59.96 46.22 -5.56
N LEU A 128 -59.84 47.32 -4.81
CA LEU A 128 -60.65 47.56 -3.61
C LEU A 128 -62.15 47.59 -3.93
N GLN A 129 -62.58 48.26 -5.01
CA GLN A 129 -63.99 48.24 -5.43
C GLN A 129 -64.50 46.86 -5.84
N LYS A 130 -63.63 46.00 -6.41
CA LYS A 130 -63.98 44.62 -6.76
C LYS A 130 -64.20 43.73 -5.53
N ILE A 131 -63.45 43.96 -4.44
CA ILE A 131 -63.45 43.09 -3.24
C ILE A 131 -64.21 43.64 -2.04
N ASP A 132 -64.68 44.90 -2.07
CA ASP A 132 -65.47 45.56 -1.00
C ASP A 132 -66.91 45.04 -0.96
N SER A 133 -67.05 43.72 -0.80
CA SER A 133 -68.30 43.05 -0.53
C SER A 133 -68.40 42.78 0.98
N ASN A 134 -69.54 43.11 1.60
CA ASN A 134 -69.84 42.76 3.00
C ASN A 134 -70.08 41.24 3.21
N LEU A 135 -69.44 40.40 2.40
CA LEU A 135 -69.55 38.95 2.44
C LEU A 135 -68.78 38.42 3.65
N PRO A 136 -69.45 37.76 4.62
CA PRO A 136 -68.77 37.10 5.73
C PRO A 136 -67.90 35.95 5.21
N ALA A 137 -66.76 35.69 5.86
CA ALA A 137 -65.88 34.59 5.50
C ALA A 137 -66.55 33.22 5.68
N SER A 138 -66.18 32.25 4.84
CA SER A 138 -66.71 30.89 4.97
C SER A 138 -66.22 30.20 6.24
N HIS A 139 -67.01 29.24 6.74
CA HIS A 139 -66.57 28.35 7.81
C HIS A 139 -65.31 27.54 7.41
N THR A 140 -65.07 27.37 6.12
CA THR A 140 -63.89 26.67 5.57
C THR A 140 -62.61 27.47 5.80
N LEU A 141 -62.63 28.80 5.65
CA LEU A 141 -61.47 29.66 5.87
C LEU A 141 -61.06 29.65 7.35
N ALA A 142 -62.03 29.76 8.26
CA ALA A 142 -61.78 29.69 9.70
C ALA A 142 -61.12 28.35 10.11
N LEU A 143 -61.56 27.23 9.52
CA LEU A 143 -60.94 25.92 9.75
C LEU A 143 -59.54 25.80 9.14
N GLN A 144 -59.24 26.44 8.02
CA GLN A 144 -57.91 26.45 7.42
C GLN A 144 -56.93 27.27 8.25
N ILE A 145 -57.36 28.46 8.69
CA ILE A 145 -56.60 29.25 9.64
C ILE A 145 -56.33 28.38 10.86
N GLN A 146 -57.33 27.69 11.43
CA GLN A 146 -57.19 26.76 12.57
C GLN A 146 -56.35 25.49 12.31
N LYS A 147 -56.21 25.01 11.08
CA LYS A 147 -55.28 23.93 10.77
C LYS A 147 -53.83 24.42 10.67
N LEU A 148 -53.64 25.65 10.18
CA LEU A 148 -52.34 26.16 9.84
C LEU A 148 -51.35 26.13 11.02
N GLY A 149 -51.78 26.48 12.22
CA GLY A 149 -50.86 26.50 13.35
C GLY A 149 -50.92 25.34 14.31
N GLU A 150 -51.60 24.27 13.91
CA GLU A 150 -51.24 22.91 14.34
C GLU A 150 -50.04 22.36 13.53
N GLN A 151 -49.70 22.97 12.38
CA GLN A 151 -48.59 22.55 11.52
C GLN A 151 -47.22 22.79 12.16
N GLU A 152 -46.33 21.82 11.99
CA GLU A 152 -44.95 21.85 12.44
C GLU A 152 -44.04 22.22 11.27
N PHE A 153 -43.15 23.20 11.48
CA PHE A 153 -42.16 23.62 10.51
C PHE A 153 -40.76 23.32 11.04
N GLU A 154 -39.86 22.96 10.13
CA GLU A 154 -38.45 22.82 10.46
C GLU A 154 -37.83 24.18 10.77
N GLN A 155 -36.90 24.24 11.72
CA GLN A 155 -36.16 25.48 12.02
C GLN A 155 -35.50 26.10 10.77
N ARG A 156 -35.08 25.29 9.80
CA ARG A 156 -34.53 25.76 8.52
C ARG A 156 -35.54 26.59 7.73
N GLU A 157 -36.80 26.18 7.69
CA GLU A 157 -37.88 26.94 7.01
C GLU A 157 -38.13 28.28 7.69
N VAL A 158 -38.09 28.31 9.03
CA VAL A 158 -38.24 29.56 9.78
C VAL A 158 -37.08 30.52 9.51
N LYS A 159 -35.85 30.01 9.41
CA LYS A 159 -34.67 30.81 9.02
C LYS A 159 -34.80 31.32 7.58
N LYS A 160 -35.24 30.47 6.64
CA LYS A 160 -35.46 30.86 5.24
C LYS A 160 -36.48 31.99 5.13
N ALA A 161 -37.56 31.92 5.92
CA ALA A 161 -38.58 32.95 5.96
C ALA A 161 -38.10 34.33 6.44
N ILE A 162 -37.02 34.41 7.22
CA ILE A 162 -36.41 35.69 7.65
C ILE A 162 -35.73 36.41 6.48
N LEU A 163 -35.13 35.64 5.56
CA LEU A 163 -34.35 36.18 4.44
C LEU A 163 -35.21 36.36 3.19
N TYR A 164 -36.00 35.34 2.87
CA TYR A 164 -36.79 35.19 1.66
C TYR A 164 -38.15 34.61 2.03
N PHE A 165 -39.00 35.42 2.66
CA PHE A 165 -40.34 35.00 3.06
C PHE A 165 -41.11 34.44 1.87
N HIS A 166 -41.08 35.11 0.72
CA HIS A 166 -41.82 34.67 -0.47
C HIS A 166 -41.44 33.27 -0.99
N GLU A 167 -40.24 32.76 -0.67
CA GLU A 167 -39.78 31.41 -1.06
C GLU A 167 -39.93 30.36 0.05
N SER A 168 -40.55 30.74 1.18
CA SER A 168 -40.73 29.87 2.34
C SER A 168 -42.05 29.10 2.31
N GLN A 169 -42.10 27.95 3.00
CA GLN A 169 -43.34 27.22 3.22
C GLN A 169 -44.40 28.05 3.98
N LEU A 170 -43.99 29.05 4.76
CA LEU A 170 -44.89 29.98 5.44
C LEU A 170 -45.64 30.88 4.44
N ALA A 171 -44.94 31.43 3.45
CA ALA A 171 -45.58 32.22 2.40
C ALA A 171 -46.55 31.39 1.58
N GLU A 172 -46.20 30.15 1.22
CA GLU A 172 -47.11 29.24 0.52
C GLU A 172 -48.41 29.05 1.32
N SER A 173 -48.29 28.82 2.62
CA SER A 173 -49.44 28.59 3.48
C SER A 173 -50.29 29.85 3.72
N PHE A 174 -49.66 31.03 3.84
CA PHE A 174 -50.38 32.30 3.98
C PHE A 174 -51.08 32.68 2.67
N ASN A 175 -50.42 32.45 1.53
CA ASN A 175 -50.96 32.65 0.20
C ASN A 175 -52.22 31.80 -0.01
N GLN A 176 -52.24 30.54 0.43
CA GLN A 176 -53.44 29.69 0.33
C GLN A 176 -54.66 30.30 1.05
N ILE A 177 -54.47 30.83 2.27
CA ILE A 177 -55.54 31.48 3.05
C ILE A 177 -56.06 32.72 2.33
N LEU A 178 -55.16 33.62 1.93
CA LEU A 178 -55.55 34.86 1.28
C LEU A 178 -56.15 34.62 -0.11
N GLN A 179 -55.61 33.66 -0.87
CA GLN A 179 -56.11 33.29 -2.19
C GLN A 179 -57.55 32.80 -2.10
N GLN A 180 -57.85 31.92 -1.14
CA GLN A 180 -59.23 31.46 -0.92
C GLN A 180 -60.15 32.62 -0.54
N ARG A 181 -59.69 33.52 0.34
CA ARG A 181 -60.51 34.67 0.73
C ARG A 181 -60.79 35.64 -0.43
N LEU A 182 -59.82 35.87 -1.29
CA LEU A 182 -59.97 36.71 -2.48
C LEU A 182 -60.94 36.10 -3.50
N GLN A 183 -60.93 34.77 -3.65
CA GLN A 183 -61.90 34.05 -4.48
C GLN A 183 -63.32 34.17 -3.92
N GLU A 184 -63.50 34.04 -2.60
CA GLU A 184 -64.80 34.29 -1.95
C GLU A 184 -65.31 35.72 -2.16
N ALA A 185 -64.39 36.69 -2.27
CA ALA A 185 -64.70 38.10 -2.55
C ALA A 185 -64.96 38.40 -4.04
N GLY A 186 -64.83 37.40 -4.94
CA GLY A 186 -65.21 37.51 -6.35
C GLY A 186 -64.06 37.60 -7.36
N LEU A 187 -62.80 37.39 -6.94
CA LEU A 187 -61.67 37.29 -7.88
C LEU A 187 -61.61 35.91 -8.55
N THR A 188 -61.12 35.89 -9.80
CA THR A 188 -60.76 34.63 -10.45
C THR A 188 -59.53 34.00 -9.77
N GLU A 189 -59.36 32.69 -9.92
CA GLU A 189 -58.24 31.95 -9.33
C GLU A 189 -56.86 32.52 -9.75
N THR A 190 -56.71 32.90 -11.01
CA THR A 190 -55.49 33.50 -11.56
C THR A 190 -55.22 34.90 -11.02
N GLU A 191 -56.26 35.75 -10.90
CA GLU A 191 -56.14 37.07 -10.28
C GLU A 191 -55.75 36.95 -8.80
N ALA A 192 -56.39 36.04 -8.06
CA ALA A 192 -56.10 35.80 -6.65
C ALA A 192 -54.66 35.30 -6.44
N LYS A 193 -54.22 34.32 -7.22
CA LYS A 193 -52.84 33.78 -7.15
C LYS A 193 -51.78 34.85 -7.44
N THR A 194 -51.99 35.63 -8.50
CA THR A 194 -51.07 36.72 -8.88
C THR A 194 -50.99 37.78 -7.78
N LEU A 195 -52.11 38.09 -7.13
CA LEU A 195 -52.16 39.04 -6.03
C LEU A 195 -51.43 38.51 -4.80
N THR A 196 -51.66 37.25 -4.40
CA THR A 196 -50.98 36.65 -3.26
C THR A 196 -49.46 36.53 -3.45
N GLU A 197 -49.00 36.23 -4.67
CA GLU A 197 -47.56 36.25 -4.98
C GLU A 197 -46.95 37.65 -4.83
N ARG A 198 -47.67 38.69 -5.25
CA ARG A 198 -47.25 40.09 -5.03
C ARG A 198 -47.23 40.47 -3.56
N VAL A 199 -48.23 40.02 -2.78
CA VAL A 199 -48.28 40.23 -1.32
C VAL A 199 -47.07 39.60 -0.66
N ALA A 200 -46.78 38.32 -0.93
CA ALA A 200 -45.66 37.60 -0.34
C ALA A 200 -44.30 38.27 -0.61
N ARG A 201 -44.06 38.77 -1.83
CA ARG A 201 -42.82 39.52 -2.14
C ARG A 201 -42.73 40.85 -1.41
N HIS A 202 -43.84 41.58 -1.31
CA HIS A 202 -43.87 42.84 -0.57
C HIS A 202 -43.75 42.61 0.95
N THR A 203 -44.05 41.39 1.43
CA THR A 203 -43.83 40.98 2.82
C THR A 203 -42.35 40.84 3.15
N ASP A 204 -41.48 40.53 2.19
CA ASP A 204 -40.03 40.49 2.44
C ASP A 204 -39.51 41.84 2.94
N ASP A 205 -39.94 42.93 2.31
CA ASP A 205 -39.56 44.31 2.66
C ASP A 205 -40.13 44.72 4.02
N ASN A 206 -41.44 44.51 4.22
CA ASN A 206 -42.12 44.85 5.47
C ASN A 206 -41.61 44.01 6.65
N MET A 207 -41.18 42.77 6.42
CA MET A 207 -40.63 41.90 7.46
C MET A 207 -39.26 42.39 7.93
N GLN A 208 -38.41 42.85 7.00
CA GLN A 208 -37.10 43.41 7.37
C GLN A 208 -37.25 44.68 8.20
N ASP A 209 -38.13 45.61 7.78
CA ASP A 209 -38.40 46.85 8.51
C ASP A 209 -38.99 46.56 9.91
N ALA A 210 -39.95 45.63 10.00
CA ALA A 210 -40.55 45.25 11.27
C ALA A 210 -39.56 44.55 12.21
N LEU A 211 -38.68 43.67 11.71
CA LEU A 211 -37.64 43.03 12.52
C LEU A 211 -36.59 44.02 13.03
N VAL A 212 -36.25 45.04 12.23
CA VAL A 212 -35.38 46.17 12.64
C VAL A 212 -36.05 46.96 13.76
N GLU A 213 -37.34 47.27 13.65
CA GLU A 213 -38.09 48.03 14.66
C GLU A 213 -38.32 47.25 15.97
N VAL A 214 -38.52 45.92 15.89
CA VAL A 214 -38.48 45.02 17.07
C VAL A 214 -37.12 45.11 17.77
N GLY A 215 -36.06 45.25 16.99
CA GLY A 215 -34.68 45.24 17.44
C GLY A 215 -34.35 46.27 18.53
N GLU A 216 -34.73 47.54 18.39
CA GLU A 216 -34.40 48.56 19.40
C GLU A 216 -34.89 48.24 20.83
N LYS A 217 -35.82 47.28 20.98
CA LYS A 217 -36.41 46.87 22.26
C LYS A 217 -36.20 45.39 22.61
N ALA A 218 -35.59 44.60 21.72
CA ALA A 218 -35.20 43.20 21.93
C ALA A 218 -33.68 43.05 21.79
N ASP A 219 -32.98 43.29 22.89
CA ASP A 219 -31.55 43.64 22.93
C ASP A 219 -30.63 42.54 22.34
N LYS A 220 -30.99 41.25 22.45
CA LYS A 220 -30.23 40.16 21.81
C LYS A 220 -30.46 40.03 20.30
N LEU A 221 -31.69 40.22 19.86
CA LEU A 221 -32.12 40.04 18.46
C LEU A 221 -31.57 41.17 17.59
N TRP A 222 -31.55 42.39 18.13
CA TRP A 222 -30.91 43.56 17.53
C TRP A 222 -29.41 43.47 17.45
N LYS A 223 -28.72 43.09 18.53
CA LYS A 223 -27.27 42.89 18.51
C LYS A 223 -26.85 41.84 17.49
N TRP A 224 -27.67 40.82 17.28
CA TRP A 224 -27.44 39.83 16.23
C TRP A 224 -27.64 40.42 14.82
N TYR A 225 -28.77 41.09 14.56
CA TYR A 225 -29.07 41.67 13.23
C TYR A 225 -28.08 42.79 12.85
N SER A 226 -27.83 43.75 13.76
CA SER A 226 -26.94 44.90 13.57
C SER A 226 -25.44 44.54 13.49
N ALA A 227 -25.04 43.33 13.90
CA ALA A 227 -23.68 42.82 13.79
C ALA A 227 -23.45 41.94 12.56
N GLY A 228 -24.29 42.05 11.52
CA GLY A 228 -24.20 41.24 10.29
C GLY A 228 -24.85 39.86 10.42
N GLY A 229 -25.90 39.75 11.24
CA GLY A 229 -26.62 38.48 11.47
C GLY A 229 -27.29 37.93 10.21
N LYS A 230 -27.70 38.81 9.29
CA LYS A 230 -28.35 38.46 8.02
C LYS A 230 -27.38 37.69 7.12
N GLU A 231 -26.21 38.26 6.83
CA GLU A 231 -25.15 37.64 6.02
C GLU A 231 -24.67 36.33 6.66
N LYS A 232 -24.59 36.30 8.00
CA LYS A 232 -24.22 35.08 8.74
C LYS A 232 -25.29 33.98 8.64
N LEU A 233 -26.58 34.34 8.62
CA LEU A 233 -27.66 33.37 8.45
C LEU A 233 -27.71 32.82 7.02
N GLU A 234 -27.49 33.69 6.04
CA GLU A 234 -27.42 33.36 4.61
C GLU A 234 -26.28 32.37 4.34
N LYS A 235 -25.08 32.66 4.85
CA LYS A 235 -23.95 31.74 4.83
C LYS A 235 -24.29 30.37 5.44
N ASN A 236 -24.97 30.34 6.59
CA ASN A 236 -25.33 29.08 7.24
C ASN A 236 -26.32 28.25 6.41
N LEU A 237 -27.31 28.89 5.77
CA LEU A 237 -28.24 28.18 4.88
C LEU A 237 -27.52 27.63 3.64
N ASN A 238 -26.63 28.42 3.03
CA ASN A 238 -25.82 27.98 1.90
C ASN A 238 -24.91 26.79 2.28
N ILE A 239 -24.40 26.74 3.52
CA ILE A 239 -23.69 25.56 4.04
C ILE A 239 -24.64 24.36 4.18
N GLU A 240 -25.83 24.54 4.76
CA GLU A 240 -26.84 23.47 4.85
C GLU A 240 -27.21 22.91 3.46
N ASP A 241 -27.34 23.77 2.45
CA ASP A 241 -27.58 23.37 1.05
C ASP A 241 -26.43 22.54 0.47
N TYR A 242 -25.19 22.98 0.65
CA TYR A 242 -24.01 22.22 0.24
C TYR A 242 -23.98 20.82 0.88
N LEU A 243 -24.27 20.73 2.18
CA LEU A 243 -24.28 19.46 2.89
C LEU A 243 -25.35 18.50 2.36
N GLU A 244 -26.55 19.01 2.08
CA GLU A 244 -27.68 18.20 1.59
C GLU A 244 -27.50 17.79 0.12
N GLN A 245 -26.97 18.67 -0.73
CA GLN A 245 -26.88 18.44 -2.18
C GLN A 245 -25.56 17.78 -2.62
N VAL A 246 -24.46 18.09 -1.93
CA VAL A 246 -23.11 17.65 -2.36
C VAL A 246 -22.57 16.52 -1.50
N ILE A 247 -22.77 16.54 -0.18
CA ILE A 247 -22.17 15.56 0.74
C ILE A 247 -23.08 14.35 0.97
N LYS A 248 -24.33 14.58 1.37
CA LYS A 248 -25.29 13.51 1.71
C LYS A 248 -25.51 12.46 0.61
N PRO A 249 -25.50 12.78 -0.71
CA PRO A 249 -25.66 11.77 -1.74
C PRO A 249 -24.44 10.88 -1.97
N LYS A 250 -23.24 11.28 -1.50
CA LYS A 250 -21.97 10.59 -1.85
C LYS A 250 -21.91 9.12 -1.44
N PRO A 251 -22.42 8.71 -0.27
CA PRO A 251 -22.46 7.29 0.08
C PRO A 251 -23.41 6.45 -0.79
N GLU A 252 -24.45 7.08 -1.35
CA GLU A 252 -25.51 6.41 -2.11
C GLU A 252 -25.21 6.35 -3.63
N GLU A 253 -24.06 6.86 -4.06
CA GLU A 253 -23.60 6.70 -5.44
C GLU A 253 -23.38 5.20 -5.76
N THR A 254 -23.78 4.77 -6.96
CA THR A 254 -23.67 3.39 -7.42
C THR A 254 -22.23 3.00 -7.79
N ILE A 255 -21.84 1.75 -7.53
CA ILE A 255 -20.53 1.22 -7.89
C ILE A 255 -20.54 0.79 -9.37
N PHE A 256 -19.61 1.32 -10.19
CA PHE A 256 -19.48 1.04 -11.64
C PHE A 256 -20.80 1.13 -12.45
N GLU A 257 -21.71 2.04 -12.08
CA GLU A 257 -23.03 2.23 -12.71
C GLU A 257 -23.98 1.01 -12.60
N GLU A 258 -23.75 0.08 -11.66
CA GLU A 258 -24.75 -0.93 -11.31
C GLU A 258 -25.98 -0.26 -10.69
N SER A 259 -27.19 -0.54 -11.21
CA SER A 259 -28.41 0.12 -10.72
C SER A 259 -28.78 -0.20 -9.26
N ASP A 260 -28.17 -1.23 -8.68
CA ASP A 260 -28.69 -1.90 -7.48
C ASP A 260 -27.72 -1.94 -6.28
N ILE A 261 -26.46 -1.50 -6.42
CA ILE A 261 -25.45 -1.56 -5.33
C ILE A 261 -24.72 -0.22 -5.15
N THR A 262 -24.80 0.33 -3.94
CA THR A 262 -24.17 1.61 -3.56
C THR A 262 -22.85 1.42 -2.80
N PHE A 263 -22.04 2.49 -2.67
CA PHE A 263 -20.84 2.45 -1.82
C PHE A 263 -21.17 2.15 -0.36
N ARG A 264 -22.29 2.66 0.16
CA ARG A 264 -22.74 2.46 1.54
C ARG A 264 -23.04 1.00 1.85
N ASP A 265 -23.65 0.29 0.90
CA ASP A 265 -24.03 -1.11 1.08
C ASP A 265 -22.82 -1.96 1.43
N LEU A 266 -21.71 -1.77 0.69
CA LEU A 266 -20.50 -2.58 0.81
C LEU A 266 -19.42 -2.02 1.74
N TYR A 267 -19.50 -0.76 2.15
CA TYR A 267 -18.44 -0.13 2.95
C TYR A 267 -18.17 -0.89 4.27
N VAL A 268 -16.90 -1.08 4.59
CA VAL A 268 -16.41 -1.59 5.87
C VAL A 268 -15.33 -0.65 6.42
N PRO A 269 -15.25 -0.45 7.76
CA PRO A 269 -14.21 0.38 8.38
C PRO A 269 -12.81 -0.10 8.01
N LEU A 270 -11.98 0.78 7.47
CA LEU A 270 -10.65 0.40 7.00
C LEU A 270 -9.65 0.40 8.17
N GLN A 271 -8.68 -0.51 8.12
CA GLN A 271 -7.60 -0.56 9.10
C GLN A 271 -6.39 0.25 8.62
N VAL A 272 -5.71 0.87 9.57
CA VAL A 272 -4.50 1.66 9.33
C VAL A 272 -3.42 1.36 10.35
N LYS A 273 -2.17 1.57 9.93
CA LYS A 273 -0.97 1.52 10.78
C LYS A 273 -0.28 2.88 10.77
N GLU A 274 0.11 3.37 11.94
CA GLU A 274 0.85 4.63 12.04
C GLU A 274 2.32 4.45 11.65
N LEU A 275 2.86 5.36 10.83
CA LEU A 275 4.21 5.22 10.28
C LEU A 275 5.29 5.88 11.14
N ASP A 276 4.92 6.81 12.01
CA ASP A 276 5.84 7.63 12.79
C ASP A 276 6.02 7.12 14.25
N THR A 277 5.36 6.02 14.63
CA THR A 277 5.45 5.41 15.96
C THR A 277 6.04 3.99 15.91
N LYS A 278 6.64 3.54 17.02
CA LYS A 278 7.15 2.16 17.17
C LYS A 278 6.06 1.14 17.53
N ASP A 279 4.80 1.59 17.58
CA ASP A 279 3.68 0.77 18.01
C ASP A 279 3.12 0.02 16.80
N ASP A 280 2.98 -1.31 16.92
CA ASP A 280 2.68 -2.19 15.78
C ASP A 280 1.18 -2.52 15.66
N ALA A 281 0.33 -1.78 16.38
CA ALA A 281 -1.10 -2.05 16.45
C ALA A 281 -1.89 -1.43 15.29
N ASN A 282 -2.74 -2.23 14.65
CA ASN A 282 -3.70 -1.75 13.67
C ASN A 282 -4.83 -0.99 14.37
N LEU A 283 -5.20 0.16 13.82
CA LEU A 283 -6.30 1.01 14.29
C LEU A 283 -7.37 1.12 13.20
N GLU A 284 -8.63 1.35 13.59
CA GLU A 284 -9.66 1.75 12.63
C GLU A 284 -9.43 3.21 12.20
N ILE A 285 -9.50 3.46 10.89
CA ILE A 285 -9.19 4.77 10.33
C ILE A 285 -10.10 5.87 10.87
N GLU A 286 -11.38 5.58 11.06
CA GLU A 286 -12.36 6.51 11.62
C GLU A 286 -11.99 6.87 13.07
N GLU A 287 -11.62 5.89 13.89
CA GLU A 287 -11.24 6.13 15.29
C GLU A 287 -9.94 6.92 15.40
N TRP A 288 -8.97 6.65 14.51
CA TRP A 288 -7.74 7.42 14.44
C TRP A 288 -8.01 8.90 14.09
N VAL A 289 -8.84 9.18 13.07
CA VAL A 289 -9.20 10.57 12.73
C VAL A 289 -10.01 11.23 13.86
N LYS A 290 -10.99 10.53 14.44
CA LYS A 290 -11.82 11.05 15.55
C LYS A 290 -10.98 11.40 16.78
N ALA A 291 -10.03 10.55 17.15
CA ALA A 291 -9.14 10.82 18.29
C ALA A 291 -8.39 12.15 18.11
N ILE A 292 -7.96 12.45 16.88
CA ILE A 292 -7.23 13.69 16.57
C ILE A 292 -8.16 14.90 16.53
N LEU A 293 -9.37 14.75 15.98
CA LEU A 293 -10.36 15.84 15.97
C LEU A 293 -10.82 16.23 17.39
N ASN A 294 -10.79 15.29 18.34
CA ASN A 294 -11.17 15.49 19.73
C ASN A 294 -10.04 16.02 20.63
N ASP A 295 -8.78 15.99 20.18
CA ASP A 295 -7.64 16.50 20.93
C ASP A 295 -7.59 18.04 20.88
N SER A 296 -8.18 18.66 21.91
CA SER A 296 -8.23 20.12 22.06
C SER A 296 -6.92 20.75 22.56
N ASP A 297 -5.93 19.96 22.98
CA ASP A 297 -4.71 20.43 23.68
C ASP A 297 -3.47 20.54 22.77
N SER A 298 -3.57 20.12 21.50
CA SER A 298 -2.44 20.22 20.56
C SER A 298 -2.13 21.68 20.20
N LYS A 299 -1.01 22.21 20.73
CA LYS A 299 -0.49 23.56 20.42
C LYS A 299 -0.18 23.78 18.92
N HIS A 300 -0.12 22.71 18.13
CA HIS A 300 0.10 22.73 16.69
C HIS A 300 -0.79 21.68 16.00
N LYS A 301 -1.78 22.12 15.22
CA LYS A 301 -2.60 21.23 14.38
C LYS A 301 -1.75 20.66 13.26
N GLN A 302 -1.78 19.35 13.08
CA GLN A 302 -1.03 18.64 12.03
C GLN A 302 -1.94 18.33 10.85
N VAL A 303 -1.38 18.24 9.64
CA VAL A 303 -2.08 17.74 8.46
C VAL A 303 -2.13 16.21 8.55
N LEU A 304 -3.32 15.63 8.39
CA LEU A 304 -3.50 14.17 8.41
C LEU A 304 -3.25 13.62 7.01
N PHE A 305 -2.41 12.59 6.90
CA PHE A 305 -2.13 11.96 5.62
C PHE A 305 -2.38 10.46 5.69
N ILE A 306 -3.33 9.99 4.88
CA ILE A 306 -3.71 8.59 4.74
C ILE A 306 -3.12 8.08 3.43
N GLN A 307 -2.10 7.24 3.54
CA GLN A 307 -1.49 6.60 2.38
C GLN A 307 -2.05 5.18 2.17
N GLY A 308 -2.11 4.76 0.92
CA GLY A 308 -2.40 3.38 0.55
C GLY A 308 -2.38 3.18 -0.95
N GLU A 309 -2.17 1.95 -1.38
CA GLU A 309 -2.17 1.58 -2.80
C GLU A 309 -3.54 1.81 -3.49
N ALA A 310 -3.54 1.72 -4.83
CA ALA A 310 -4.77 1.79 -5.62
C ALA A 310 -5.77 0.70 -5.17
N GLY A 311 -7.08 0.98 -5.22
CA GLY A 311 -8.11 0.00 -4.84
C GLY A 311 -8.29 -0.28 -3.34
N ARG A 312 -7.47 0.32 -2.44
CA ARG A 312 -7.56 0.15 -0.97
C ARG A 312 -8.75 0.86 -0.30
N GLY A 313 -9.52 1.66 -1.04
CA GLY A 313 -10.73 2.31 -0.52
C GLY A 313 -10.60 3.74 0.00
N LYS A 314 -9.46 4.42 -0.23
CA LYS A 314 -9.21 5.83 0.17
C LYS A 314 -10.37 6.78 -0.15
N SER A 315 -10.79 6.81 -1.42
CA SER A 315 -11.88 7.67 -1.88
C SER A 315 -13.24 7.30 -1.28
N VAL A 316 -13.48 6.00 -1.06
CA VAL A 316 -14.72 5.53 -0.44
C VAL A 316 -14.76 5.98 1.02
N PHE A 317 -13.65 5.85 1.74
CA PHE A 317 -13.51 6.40 3.09
C PHE A 317 -13.82 7.90 3.13
N CYS A 318 -13.26 8.72 2.24
CA CYS A 318 -13.55 10.16 2.20
C CYS A 318 -15.05 10.46 2.03
N ARG A 319 -15.77 9.69 1.19
CA ARG A 319 -17.22 9.84 1.00
C ARG A 319 -18.01 9.48 2.26
N MET A 320 -17.69 8.34 2.87
CA MET A 320 -18.36 7.88 4.10
C MET A 320 -18.09 8.80 5.28
N PHE A 321 -16.83 9.24 5.41
CA PHE A 321 -16.41 10.08 6.52
C PHE A 321 -16.97 11.49 6.39
N ALA A 322 -17.05 12.06 5.18
CA ALA A 322 -17.69 13.35 4.96
C ALA A 322 -19.18 13.34 5.37
N ASP A 323 -19.93 12.32 4.98
CA ASP A 323 -21.32 12.14 5.41
C ASP A 323 -21.44 11.92 6.93
N TRP A 324 -20.54 11.17 7.55
CA TRP A 324 -20.52 11.01 9.00
C TRP A 324 -20.26 12.33 9.74
N VAL A 325 -19.30 13.14 9.28
CA VAL A 325 -19.00 14.47 9.86
C VAL A 325 -20.22 15.39 9.72
N GLN A 326 -20.90 15.36 8.58
CA GLN A 326 -22.13 16.12 8.33
C GLN A 326 -23.25 15.75 9.31
N ARG A 327 -23.40 14.47 9.67
CA ARG A 327 -24.46 14.00 10.58
C ARG A 327 -24.13 14.19 12.07
N GLU A 328 -22.89 13.91 12.47
CA GLU A 328 -22.53 13.77 13.89
C GLU A 328 -21.68 14.94 14.43
N LEU A 329 -20.92 15.64 13.58
CA LEU A 329 -19.99 16.69 14.01
C LEU A 329 -20.37 18.10 13.57
N HIS A 330 -21.19 18.27 12.54
CA HIS A 330 -21.68 19.58 12.15
C HIS A 330 -22.62 20.18 13.23
N PRO A 331 -22.46 21.45 13.66
CA PRO A 331 -21.61 22.51 13.09
C PRO A 331 -20.21 22.66 13.74
N SER A 332 -19.82 21.78 14.66
CA SER A 332 -18.47 21.82 15.27
C SER A 332 -17.36 21.62 14.23
N PHE A 333 -17.62 20.80 13.20
CA PHE A 333 -16.86 20.74 11.96
C PHE A 333 -17.81 20.56 10.77
N THR A 334 -17.57 21.31 9.70
CA THR A 334 -18.28 21.19 8.43
C THR A 334 -17.36 20.52 7.40
N PRO A 335 -17.75 19.37 6.82
CA PRO A 335 -16.91 18.67 5.85
C PRO A 335 -16.90 19.41 4.51
N ILE A 336 -15.74 19.48 3.86
CA ILE A 336 -15.59 19.88 2.45
C ILE A 336 -14.82 18.77 1.75
N LEU A 337 -15.46 18.08 0.80
CA LEU A 337 -14.86 17.01 0.02
C LEU A 337 -14.34 17.55 -1.31
N ILE A 338 -13.04 17.44 -1.53
CA ILE A 338 -12.36 17.89 -2.75
C ILE A 338 -11.63 16.70 -3.36
N ARG A 339 -12.01 16.32 -4.58
CA ARG A 339 -11.22 15.39 -5.38
C ARG A 339 -10.10 16.17 -6.05
N LEU A 340 -8.87 15.88 -5.68
CA LEU A 340 -7.71 16.65 -6.13
C LEU A 340 -7.49 16.53 -7.64
N ARG A 341 -7.92 15.44 -8.29
CA ARG A 341 -7.96 15.34 -9.76
C ARG A 341 -8.86 16.35 -10.47
N ASP A 342 -9.80 16.97 -9.76
CA ASP A 342 -10.70 17.97 -10.34
C ASP A 342 -10.12 19.39 -10.22
N LEU A 343 -8.97 19.58 -9.54
CA LEU A 343 -8.27 20.86 -9.39
C LEU A 343 -7.43 21.23 -10.63
N ARG A 344 -8.07 21.92 -11.58
CA ARG A 344 -7.46 22.33 -12.86
C ARG A 344 -6.42 23.45 -12.78
N VAL A 345 -6.41 24.23 -11.70
CA VAL A 345 -5.51 25.39 -11.53
C VAL A 345 -5.06 25.47 -10.08
N LEU A 346 -3.75 25.41 -9.83
CA LEU A 346 -3.17 25.76 -8.54
C LEU A 346 -2.71 27.21 -8.62
N LYS A 347 -3.05 28.00 -7.61
CA LYS A 347 -2.68 29.41 -7.48
C LYS A 347 -1.46 29.53 -6.56
N ASP A 348 -0.95 30.75 -6.40
CA ASP A 348 0.24 31.03 -5.58
C ASP A 348 0.02 30.73 -4.09
N ASN A 349 -1.24 30.61 -3.64
CA ASN A 349 -1.61 30.20 -2.30
C ASN A 349 -2.84 29.27 -2.29
N LEU A 350 -3.04 28.60 -1.14
CA LEU A 350 -4.12 27.64 -0.97
C LEU A 350 -5.51 28.28 -1.03
N THR A 351 -5.67 29.47 -0.46
CA THR A 351 -6.94 30.20 -0.42
C THR A 351 -7.48 30.43 -1.83
N ASP A 352 -6.68 31.03 -2.70
CA ASP A 352 -7.06 31.31 -4.10
C ASP A 352 -7.31 30.01 -4.88
N THR A 353 -6.58 28.94 -4.55
CA THR A 353 -6.77 27.61 -5.16
C THR A 353 -8.14 27.03 -4.78
N LEU A 354 -8.49 27.08 -3.49
CA LEU A 354 -9.77 26.59 -2.98
C LEU A 354 -10.94 27.43 -3.50
N GLU A 355 -10.82 28.76 -3.50
CA GLU A 355 -11.85 29.68 -4.00
C GLU A 355 -12.10 29.47 -5.51
N ASN A 356 -11.05 29.29 -6.30
CA ASN A 356 -11.19 29.01 -7.73
C ASN A 356 -11.91 27.68 -8.00
N TYR A 357 -11.67 26.66 -7.17
CA TYR A 357 -12.33 25.36 -7.30
C TYR A 357 -13.80 25.41 -6.83
N LEU A 358 -14.03 26.02 -5.66
CA LEU A 358 -15.32 26.10 -5.00
C LEU A 358 -16.16 27.30 -5.44
N GLN A 359 -15.80 27.98 -6.53
CA GLN A 359 -16.56 29.12 -7.09
C GLN A 359 -18.02 28.80 -7.46
N HIS A 360 -18.38 27.52 -7.51
CA HIS A 360 -19.74 27.03 -7.75
C HIS A 360 -20.52 26.76 -6.45
N VAL A 361 -19.90 26.98 -5.29
CA VAL A 361 -20.49 26.77 -3.96
C VAL A 361 -20.91 28.13 -3.41
N ASP A 362 -22.20 28.29 -3.12
CA ASP A 362 -22.80 29.60 -2.84
C ASP A 362 -22.19 30.34 -1.64
N PHE A 363 -21.86 29.64 -0.54
CA PHE A 363 -21.26 30.30 0.63
C PHE A 363 -19.80 30.74 0.41
N VAL A 364 -19.12 30.23 -0.62
CA VAL A 364 -17.75 30.64 -0.98
C VAL A 364 -17.79 31.92 -1.80
N THR A 365 -18.78 32.07 -2.68
CA THR A 365 -18.94 33.27 -3.51
C THR A 365 -19.63 34.42 -2.77
N SER A 366 -20.49 34.12 -1.80
CA SER A 366 -21.24 35.14 -1.04
C SER A 366 -20.46 35.73 0.15
N ASP A 367 -19.43 35.06 0.67
CA ASP A 367 -18.62 35.50 1.83
C ASP A 367 -17.12 35.43 1.52
N SER A 368 -16.50 36.58 1.20
CA SER A 368 -15.06 36.67 0.96
C SER A 368 -14.20 36.37 2.20
N GLY A 369 -14.80 36.30 3.39
CA GLY A 369 -14.15 35.96 4.64
C GLY A 369 -14.39 34.52 5.11
N TRP A 370 -14.96 33.63 4.28
CA TRP A 370 -15.48 32.34 4.73
C TRP A 370 -14.43 31.43 5.42
N LEU A 371 -13.17 31.47 4.97
CA LEU A 371 -12.01 30.77 5.56
C LEU A 371 -11.40 31.47 6.80
N THR A 372 -11.78 32.71 7.08
CA THR A 372 -11.26 33.48 8.23
C THR A 372 -12.26 33.60 9.37
N ASP A 373 -13.51 33.20 9.16
CA ASP A 373 -14.58 33.24 10.13
C ASP A 373 -14.38 32.22 11.27
N LYS A 374 -13.91 32.71 12.42
CA LYS A 374 -13.64 31.94 13.63
C LYS A 374 -14.82 31.09 14.15
N ASN A 375 -16.05 31.35 13.72
CA ASN A 375 -17.22 30.59 14.15
C ASN A 375 -17.48 29.35 13.30
N THR A 376 -16.81 29.22 12.15
CA THR A 376 -17.08 28.16 11.17
C THR A 376 -15.83 27.32 10.94
N ARG A 377 -15.79 26.12 11.50
CA ARG A 377 -14.66 25.20 11.34
C ARG A 377 -14.93 24.25 10.18
N PHE A 378 -13.96 24.11 9.29
CA PHE A 378 -14.04 23.19 8.14
C PHE A 378 -13.07 22.03 8.33
N LEU A 379 -13.50 20.84 7.90
CA LEU A 379 -12.65 19.68 7.69
C LEU A 379 -12.53 19.47 6.18
N PHE A 380 -11.36 19.76 5.63
CA PHE A 380 -11.08 19.54 4.21
C PHE A 380 -10.61 18.11 3.99
N LEU A 381 -11.39 17.32 3.25
CA LEU A 381 -11.02 16.00 2.77
C LEU A 381 -10.49 16.14 1.34
N LEU A 382 -9.17 16.11 1.21
CA LEU A 382 -8.44 16.23 -0.04
C LEU A 382 -8.12 14.83 -0.57
N ASP A 383 -8.96 14.34 -1.47
CA ASP A 383 -8.90 12.96 -1.97
C ASP A 383 -8.04 12.86 -3.24
N GLY A 384 -7.00 12.03 -3.22
CA GLY A 384 -6.18 11.68 -4.39
C GLY A 384 -4.98 12.60 -4.64
N PHE A 385 -4.09 12.77 -3.65
CA PHE A 385 -2.90 13.64 -3.75
C PHE A 385 -1.98 13.29 -4.92
N ASP A 386 -1.79 12.01 -5.18
CA ASP A 386 -1.04 11.51 -6.33
C ASP A 386 -1.65 11.91 -7.68
N GLU A 387 -2.96 12.17 -7.74
CA GLU A 387 -3.65 12.53 -8.97
C GLU A 387 -3.38 14.00 -9.42
N LEU A 388 -2.76 14.83 -8.57
CA LEU A 388 -2.30 16.19 -8.94
C LEU A 388 -1.13 16.17 -9.94
N LEU A 389 -0.42 15.04 -10.07
CA LEU A 389 0.70 14.85 -11.01
C LEU A 389 0.26 14.83 -12.49
N LEU A 390 -1.01 14.55 -12.76
CA LEU A 390 -1.50 14.14 -14.09
C LEU A 390 -1.70 15.28 -15.09
N GLU A 391 -1.53 16.55 -14.69
CA GLU A 391 -1.74 17.73 -15.56
C GLU A 391 -0.46 18.33 -16.18
N GLY A 392 0.67 17.61 -16.19
CA GLY A 392 1.88 18.11 -16.85
C GLY A 392 2.46 19.37 -16.18
N ARG A 393 2.63 19.30 -14.86
CA ARG A 393 3.29 20.34 -14.08
C ARG A 393 4.67 19.86 -13.69
N ALA A 394 5.63 20.19 -14.55
CA ALA A 394 7.05 19.95 -14.35
C ALA A 394 7.49 20.42 -12.95
N SER A 395 8.13 19.52 -12.19
CA SER A 395 9.04 19.82 -11.07
C SER A 395 8.59 20.90 -10.07
N GLY A 396 7.65 20.58 -9.16
CA GLY A 396 7.40 21.43 -7.97
C GLY A 396 5.98 21.37 -7.40
N GLY A 397 4.95 21.20 -8.24
CA GLY A 397 3.55 21.47 -7.86
C GLY A 397 2.95 20.63 -6.73
N LEU A 398 3.30 19.34 -6.59
CA LEU A 398 2.85 18.51 -5.46
C LEU A 398 3.42 19.01 -4.12
N LYS A 399 4.73 19.26 -4.13
CA LYS A 399 5.46 19.75 -2.96
C LYS A 399 4.94 21.12 -2.58
N GLU A 400 4.80 22.01 -3.55
CA GLU A 400 4.24 23.35 -3.37
C GLU A 400 2.82 23.30 -2.83
N PHE A 401 1.95 22.43 -3.34
CA PHE A 401 0.57 22.29 -2.82
C PHE A 401 0.56 21.78 -1.38
N LEU A 402 1.35 20.74 -1.07
CA LEU A 402 1.45 20.23 0.31
C LEU A 402 2.08 21.27 1.25
N GLU A 403 3.08 22.03 0.79
CA GLU A 403 3.68 23.16 1.51
C GLU A 403 2.64 24.28 1.75
N GLN A 404 1.80 24.59 0.77
CA GLN A 404 0.71 25.56 0.93
C GLN A 404 -0.32 25.07 1.97
N VAL A 405 -0.71 23.79 1.94
CA VAL A 405 -1.61 23.18 2.95
C VAL A 405 -0.99 23.21 4.34
N GLU A 406 0.30 22.85 4.45
CA GLU A 406 1.04 22.86 5.71
C GLU A 406 1.19 24.28 6.27
N GLN A 407 1.57 25.24 5.42
CA GLN A 407 1.73 26.64 5.79
C GLN A 407 0.40 27.22 6.28
N PHE A 408 -0.70 26.89 5.59
CA PHE A 408 -2.04 27.30 6.00
C PHE A 408 -2.45 26.67 7.34
N GLN A 409 -2.17 25.38 7.56
CA GLN A 409 -2.49 24.69 8.81
C GLN A 409 -1.66 25.20 10.00
N LYS A 410 -0.41 25.63 9.77
CA LYS A 410 0.49 26.21 10.80
C LYS A 410 0.12 27.62 11.24
N ASP A 411 -0.65 28.35 10.44
CA ASP A 411 -1.10 29.69 10.82
C ASP A 411 -1.88 29.61 12.13
N ARG A 412 -1.51 30.43 13.12
CA ARG A 412 -2.18 30.48 14.42
C ARG A 412 -3.64 30.93 14.32
N LEU A 413 -4.02 31.56 13.22
CA LEU A 413 -5.40 31.96 12.94
C LEU A 413 -6.24 30.83 12.32
N CYS A 414 -5.60 29.76 11.82
CA CYS A 414 -6.28 28.64 11.18
C CYS A 414 -6.99 27.75 12.22
N HIS A 415 -8.32 27.67 12.09
CA HIS A 415 -9.17 26.86 12.94
C HIS A 415 -9.72 25.60 12.22
N HIS A 416 -9.42 25.45 10.93
CA HIS A 416 -9.75 24.31 10.07
C HIS A 416 -8.80 23.12 10.28
N GLN A 417 -9.16 21.98 9.70
CA GLN A 417 -8.38 20.75 9.70
C GLN A 417 -8.29 20.18 8.28
N PHE A 418 -7.12 19.70 7.89
CA PHE A 418 -6.89 19.06 6.58
C PHE A 418 -6.60 17.57 6.75
N LEU A 419 -7.26 16.78 5.92
CA LEU A 419 -7.05 15.34 5.72
C LEU A 419 -6.78 15.11 4.25
N VAL A 420 -5.64 14.49 3.95
CA VAL A 420 -5.15 14.22 2.60
C VAL A 420 -5.06 12.71 2.39
N THR A 421 -5.56 12.20 1.28
CA THR A 421 -5.32 10.80 0.88
C THR A 421 -4.37 10.75 -0.31
N GLY A 422 -3.56 9.69 -0.43
CA GLY A 422 -2.71 9.51 -1.61
C GLY A 422 -1.98 8.16 -1.66
N ARG A 423 -1.21 7.94 -2.72
CA ARG A 423 -0.25 6.82 -2.82
C ARG A 423 1.07 7.12 -2.10
N PRO A 424 1.75 6.11 -1.52
CA PRO A 424 3.08 6.30 -0.92
C PRO A 424 4.12 6.87 -1.90
N LEU A 425 4.05 6.46 -3.17
CA LEU A 425 4.95 6.90 -4.25
C LEU A 425 4.92 8.42 -4.51
N ALA A 426 3.78 9.10 -4.31
CA ALA A 426 3.70 10.55 -4.46
C ALA A 426 4.53 11.32 -3.42
N LEU A 427 5.00 10.63 -2.37
CA LEU A 427 5.88 11.16 -1.34
C LEU A 427 7.36 10.78 -1.57
N GLN A 428 7.69 9.91 -2.54
CA GLN A 428 9.07 9.53 -2.86
C GLN A 428 9.87 10.71 -3.41
N GLY A 429 11.13 10.82 -3.01
CA GLY A 429 12.00 11.97 -3.30
C GLY A 429 11.84 13.15 -2.33
N ASN A 430 10.79 13.16 -1.50
CA ASN A 430 10.54 14.16 -0.46
C ASN A 430 10.79 13.61 0.96
N GLU A 431 11.35 12.42 1.12
CA GLU A 431 11.59 11.78 2.43
C GLU A 431 12.48 12.62 3.37
N ARG A 432 13.46 13.35 2.83
CA ARG A 432 14.26 14.33 3.60
C ARG A 432 13.43 15.53 4.07
N PHE A 433 12.43 15.96 3.29
CA PHE A 433 11.50 17.04 3.66
C PHE A 433 10.52 16.53 4.72
N LEU A 434 9.93 15.35 4.50
CA LEU A 434 8.96 14.70 5.39
C LEU A 434 9.54 14.27 6.73
N SER A 435 10.80 13.82 6.76
CA SER A 435 11.49 13.47 8.02
C SER A 435 11.89 14.69 8.86
N GLN A 436 11.91 15.89 8.27
CA GLN A 436 12.27 17.14 8.94
C GLN A 436 11.05 17.91 9.45
N THR A 437 9.85 17.65 8.93
CA THR A 437 8.63 18.38 9.26
C THR A 437 7.77 17.61 10.28
N LYS A 438 7.69 18.11 11.53
CA LYS A 438 6.81 17.58 12.61
C LYS A 438 5.30 17.87 12.39
N SER A 439 4.90 18.29 11.19
CA SER A 439 3.60 18.88 10.87
C SER A 439 2.65 17.94 10.14
N LEU A 440 3.13 16.78 9.68
CA LEU A 440 2.34 15.75 9.01
C LEU A 440 2.21 14.54 9.95
N LYS A 441 0.99 14.03 10.11
CA LYS A 441 0.73 12.77 10.84
C LYS A 441 0.28 11.71 9.84
N ARG A 442 1.03 10.61 9.74
CA ARG A 442 0.86 9.63 8.66
C ARG A 442 0.37 8.28 9.13
N VAL A 443 -0.55 7.72 8.35
CA VAL A 443 -1.00 6.34 8.49
C VAL A 443 -1.06 5.65 7.15
N GLU A 444 -0.82 4.34 7.15
CA GLU A 444 -0.88 3.46 5.99
C GLU A 444 -2.05 2.48 6.11
N LEU A 445 -2.91 2.47 5.09
CA LEU A 445 -4.01 1.52 4.96
C LEU A 445 -3.49 0.08 4.88
N GLN A 446 -4.03 -0.77 5.74
CA GLN A 446 -3.71 -2.19 5.80
C GLN A 446 -4.71 -3.02 4.97
N PRO A 447 -4.30 -4.20 4.45
CA PRO A 447 -5.23 -5.17 3.86
C PRO A 447 -6.33 -5.56 4.84
N MET A 448 -7.54 -5.86 4.33
CA MET A 448 -8.64 -6.35 5.17
C MET A 448 -8.23 -7.64 5.90
N ASP A 449 -8.33 -7.65 7.21
CA ASP A 449 -8.22 -8.88 7.97
C ASP A 449 -9.42 -9.83 7.70
N ASP A 450 -9.37 -11.04 8.25
CA ASP A 450 -10.42 -12.02 8.02
C ASP A 450 -11.77 -11.57 8.61
N SER A 451 -11.78 -10.76 9.68
CA SER A 451 -13.00 -10.25 10.33
C SER A 451 -13.72 -9.23 9.44
N LEU A 452 -12.97 -8.25 8.91
CA LEU A 452 -13.47 -7.24 7.99
C LEU A 452 -13.94 -7.88 6.69
N ARG A 453 -13.16 -8.82 6.13
CA ARG A 453 -13.56 -9.55 4.92
C ARG A 453 -14.88 -10.32 5.14
N GLN A 454 -15.05 -10.96 6.29
CA GLN A 454 -16.29 -11.66 6.64
C GLN A 454 -17.49 -10.71 6.76
N THR A 455 -17.27 -9.49 7.25
CA THR A 455 -18.29 -8.45 7.31
C THR A 455 -18.67 -7.95 5.93
N TRP A 456 -17.67 -7.71 5.07
CA TRP A 456 -17.87 -7.34 3.67
C TRP A 456 -18.66 -8.40 2.91
N LEU A 457 -18.32 -9.69 3.06
CA LEU A 457 -19.02 -10.80 2.40
C LEU A 457 -20.50 -10.89 2.78
N LYS A 458 -20.84 -10.61 4.05
CA LYS A 458 -22.25 -10.55 4.49
C LYS A 458 -23.00 -9.41 3.80
N LYS A 459 -22.37 -8.24 3.70
CA LYS A 459 -22.94 -7.07 2.99
C LYS A 459 -23.13 -7.36 1.51
N TRP A 460 -22.14 -7.96 0.86
CA TRP A 460 -22.21 -8.38 -0.54
C TRP A 460 -23.36 -9.36 -0.80
N ALA A 461 -23.51 -10.39 0.04
CA ALA A 461 -24.59 -11.38 -0.13
C ALA A 461 -25.99 -10.73 -0.08
N ILE A 462 -26.17 -9.72 0.77
CA ILE A 462 -27.42 -8.96 0.87
C ILE A 462 -27.61 -8.06 -0.36
N ALA A 463 -26.60 -7.25 -0.68
CA ALA A 463 -26.67 -6.25 -1.76
C ALA A 463 -26.83 -6.89 -3.13
N ALA A 464 -26.04 -7.93 -3.43
CA ALA A 464 -26.08 -8.63 -4.71
C ALA A 464 -27.13 -9.76 -4.78
N GLN A 465 -27.87 -10.01 -3.69
CA GLN A 465 -28.86 -11.09 -3.58
C GLN A 465 -28.30 -12.48 -3.94
N VAL A 466 -27.07 -12.75 -3.52
CA VAL A 466 -26.36 -14.02 -3.78
C VAL A 466 -26.15 -14.83 -2.50
N ASN A 467 -25.93 -16.12 -2.65
CA ASN A 467 -25.58 -16.99 -1.54
C ASN A 467 -24.14 -16.70 -1.09
N LYS A 468 -23.99 -16.25 0.16
CA LYS A 468 -22.69 -16.00 0.79
C LYS A 468 -21.75 -17.22 0.72
N ASN A 469 -22.30 -18.41 1.00
CA ASN A 469 -21.50 -19.63 1.14
C ASN A 469 -20.89 -20.06 -0.20
N GLU A 470 -21.57 -19.82 -1.33
CA GLU A 470 -21.05 -20.17 -2.67
C GLU A 470 -19.79 -19.36 -3.01
N PHE A 471 -19.79 -18.05 -2.73
CA PHE A 471 -18.60 -17.23 -2.99
C PHE A 471 -17.47 -17.51 -1.98
N GLU A 472 -17.81 -17.87 -0.74
CA GLU A 472 -16.79 -18.34 0.22
C GLU A 472 -16.16 -19.65 -0.21
N GLU A 473 -16.94 -20.63 -0.68
CA GLU A 473 -16.43 -21.88 -1.24
C GLU A 473 -15.51 -21.63 -2.44
N PHE A 474 -15.88 -20.69 -3.31
CA PHE A 474 -15.00 -20.22 -4.38
C PHE A 474 -13.67 -19.66 -3.85
N LEU A 475 -13.70 -18.75 -2.86
CA LEU A 475 -12.47 -18.20 -2.27
C LEU A 475 -11.62 -19.26 -1.56
N GLN A 476 -12.22 -20.32 -1.03
CA GLN A 476 -11.49 -21.46 -0.45
C GLN A 476 -10.87 -22.36 -1.52
N ALA A 477 -11.47 -22.44 -2.71
CA ALA A 477 -10.89 -23.17 -3.85
C ALA A 477 -9.73 -22.40 -4.50
N CYS A 478 -9.66 -21.08 -4.33
CA CYS A 478 -8.54 -20.27 -4.83
C CYS A 478 -7.24 -20.50 -4.02
N PRO A 479 -6.06 -20.35 -4.66
CA PRO A 479 -4.77 -20.38 -3.95
C PRO A 479 -4.65 -19.32 -2.86
N ASP A 480 -3.81 -19.58 -1.85
CA ASP A 480 -3.60 -18.67 -0.71
C ASP A 480 -3.21 -17.26 -1.14
N GLU A 481 -2.52 -17.10 -2.26
CA GLU A 481 -2.15 -15.77 -2.73
C GLU A 481 -3.33 -14.95 -3.25
N VAL A 482 -4.31 -15.59 -3.89
CA VAL A 482 -5.57 -14.94 -4.29
C VAL A 482 -6.42 -14.66 -3.05
N LYS A 483 -6.58 -15.68 -2.19
CA LYS A 483 -7.42 -15.60 -0.99
C LYS A 483 -6.88 -14.61 0.05
N ASN A 484 -5.57 -14.58 0.29
CA ASN A 484 -4.94 -13.83 1.37
C ASN A 484 -4.21 -12.56 0.89
N LYS A 485 -4.09 -12.29 -0.42
CA LYS A 485 -3.66 -10.98 -0.93
C LYS A 485 -4.76 -10.26 -1.71
N LEU A 486 -5.17 -10.79 -2.88
CA LEU A 486 -6.12 -10.10 -3.76
C LEU A 486 -7.49 -9.91 -3.09
N ALA A 487 -8.05 -10.95 -2.48
CA ALA A 487 -9.35 -10.90 -1.82
C ALA A 487 -9.35 -10.14 -0.48
N ARG A 488 -8.23 -9.52 -0.10
CA ARG A 488 -8.13 -8.59 1.04
C ARG A 488 -8.13 -7.12 0.60
N GLU A 489 -8.21 -6.85 -0.70
CA GLU A 489 -8.35 -5.50 -1.26
C GLU A 489 -9.80 -5.24 -1.67
N PRO A 490 -10.44 -4.14 -1.22
CA PRO A 490 -11.86 -3.90 -1.46
C PRO A 490 -12.25 -3.94 -2.94
N LEU A 491 -11.46 -3.30 -3.80
CA LEU A 491 -11.72 -3.28 -5.24
C LEU A 491 -11.60 -4.67 -5.88
N LEU A 492 -10.51 -5.39 -5.61
CA LEU A 492 -10.28 -6.71 -6.20
C LEU A 492 -11.27 -7.75 -5.65
N LEU A 493 -11.61 -7.68 -4.37
CA LEU A 493 -12.64 -8.52 -3.75
C LEU A 493 -14.01 -8.30 -4.41
N TYR A 494 -14.37 -7.04 -4.67
CA TYR A 494 -15.59 -6.71 -5.41
C TYR A 494 -15.59 -7.31 -6.83
N LEU A 495 -14.49 -7.14 -7.59
CA LEU A 495 -14.38 -7.70 -8.94
C LEU A 495 -14.47 -9.23 -8.94
N LEU A 496 -13.80 -9.91 -8.00
CA LEU A 496 -13.91 -11.37 -7.83
C LEU A 496 -15.34 -11.81 -7.54
N ALA A 497 -16.02 -11.11 -6.63
CA ALA A 497 -17.39 -11.42 -6.24
C ALA A 497 -18.37 -11.23 -7.40
N GLN A 498 -18.18 -10.17 -8.18
CA GLN A 498 -18.98 -9.85 -9.35
C GLN A 498 -18.78 -10.85 -10.49
N MET A 499 -17.53 -11.20 -10.81
CA MET A 499 -17.23 -12.21 -11.84
C MET A 499 -17.75 -13.59 -11.46
N HIS A 500 -17.70 -13.95 -10.17
CA HIS A 500 -18.29 -15.19 -9.67
C HIS A 500 -19.82 -15.18 -9.80
N ARG A 501 -20.49 -14.08 -9.40
CA ARG A 501 -21.94 -13.89 -9.58
C ARG A 501 -22.35 -14.05 -11.05
N ASP A 502 -21.56 -13.48 -11.96
CA ASP A 502 -21.79 -13.54 -13.41
C ASP A 502 -21.32 -14.87 -14.04
N LYS A 503 -20.90 -15.86 -13.22
CA LYS A 503 -20.43 -17.21 -13.62
C LYS A 503 -19.24 -17.21 -14.58
N ARG A 504 -18.44 -16.15 -14.59
CA ARG A 504 -17.17 -16.05 -15.32
C ARG A 504 -16.05 -16.78 -14.61
N LEU A 505 -16.09 -16.76 -13.28
CA LEU A 505 -15.18 -17.50 -12.41
C LEU A 505 -15.98 -18.52 -11.60
N ASN A 506 -15.47 -19.74 -11.50
CA ASN A 506 -16.04 -20.80 -10.68
C ASN A 506 -14.93 -21.62 -10.01
N SER A 507 -15.27 -22.40 -8.98
CA SER A 507 -14.29 -23.15 -8.19
C SER A 507 -13.50 -24.17 -9.00
N GLU A 508 -14.10 -24.78 -10.03
CA GLU A 508 -13.43 -25.79 -10.87
C GLU A 508 -12.26 -25.19 -11.67
N MET A 509 -12.37 -23.91 -12.07
CA MET A 509 -11.31 -23.21 -12.79
C MET A 509 -10.01 -23.01 -11.99
N PHE A 510 -10.08 -23.14 -10.66
CA PHE A 510 -8.95 -22.94 -9.76
C PHE A 510 -8.52 -24.23 -9.04
N ALA A 511 -9.19 -25.35 -9.30
CA ALA A 511 -8.86 -26.64 -8.70
C ALA A 511 -7.44 -27.08 -9.10
N GLY A 512 -6.52 -27.07 -8.14
CA GLY A 512 -5.11 -27.46 -8.36
C GLY A 512 -4.28 -26.43 -9.14
N ALA A 513 -4.80 -25.21 -9.37
CA ALA A 513 -4.04 -24.13 -9.97
C ALA A 513 -3.00 -23.58 -8.99
N ASP A 514 -1.80 -23.27 -9.48
CA ASP A 514 -0.84 -22.48 -8.71
C ASP A 514 -1.27 -21.00 -8.63
N ALA A 515 -0.62 -20.24 -7.76
CA ALA A 515 -0.95 -18.83 -7.52
C ALA A 515 -0.84 -17.95 -8.79
N ILE A 516 0.12 -18.23 -9.67
CA ILE A 516 0.39 -17.41 -10.86
C ILE A 516 -0.70 -17.65 -11.90
N LYS A 517 -1.02 -18.91 -12.20
CA LYS A 517 -2.10 -19.29 -13.12
C LYS A 517 -3.44 -18.74 -12.67
N ALA A 518 -3.71 -18.80 -11.37
CA ALA A 518 -4.94 -18.24 -10.81
C ALA A 518 -5.01 -16.72 -11.02
N LYS A 519 -3.93 -15.96 -10.74
CA LYS A 519 -3.89 -14.51 -10.99
C LYS A 519 -4.09 -14.19 -12.47
N ILE A 520 -3.35 -14.86 -13.37
CA ILE A 520 -3.47 -14.66 -14.83
C ILE A 520 -4.92 -14.87 -15.28
N ARG A 521 -5.56 -15.95 -14.80
CA ARG A 521 -6.97 -16.23 -15.13
C ARG A 521 -7.90 -15.13 -14.64
N ILE A 522 -7.72 -14.66 -13.41
CA ILE A 522 -8.53 -13.59 -12.82
C ILE A 522 -8.39 -12.29 -13.63
N TYR A 523 -7.16 -11.89 -13.99
CA TYR A 523 -6.91 -10.67 -14.75
C TYR A 523 -7.41 -10.78 -16.19
N ASP A 524 -7.18 -11.91 -16.87
CA ASP A 524 -7.69 -12.16 -18.23
C ASP A 524 -9.23 -12.10 -18.28
N GLU A 525 -9.91 -12.77 -17.34
CA GLU A 525 -11.38 -12.72 -17.25
C GLU A 525 -11.88 -11.34 -16.84
N SER A 526 -11.15 -10.60 -15.99
CA SER A 526 -11.50 -9.22 -15.63
C SER A 526 -11.43 -8.29 -16.84
N VAL A 527 -10.36 -8.37 -17.64
CA VAL A 527 -10.21 -7.57 -18.86
C VAL A 527 -11.32 -7.89 -19.85
N LYS A 528 -11.60 -9.19 -20.10
CA LYS A 528 -12.71 -9.64 -20.95
C LYS A 528 -14.06 -9.12 -20.45
N TRP A 529 -14.32 -9.24 -19.14
CA TRP A 529 -15.57 -8.81 -18.54
C TRP A 529 -15.80 -7.31 -18.69
N VAL A 530 -14.77 -6.47 -18.46
CA VAL A 530 -14.86 -5.02 -18.70
C VAL A 530 -15.14 -4.72 -20.18
N LEU A 531 -14.41 -5.38 -21.10
CA LEU A 531 -14.60 -5.20 -22.55
C LEU A 531 -16.01 -5.61 -23.03
N GLU A 532 -16.62 -6.61 -22.39
CA GLU A 532 -17.94 -7.12 -22.77
C GLU A 532 -19.11 -6.37 -22.10
N LYS A 533 -19.05 -6.06 -20.80
CA LYS A 533 -20.14 -5.36 -20.08
C LYS A 533 -20.35 -3.94 -20.58
N GLN A 534 -19.29 -3.26 -20.97
CA GLN A 534 -19.34 -1.92 -21.59
C GLN A 534 -20.11 -1.91 -22.92
N ARG A 535 -20.40 -3.07 -23.52
CA ARG A 535 -21.17 -3.20 -24.77
C ARG A 535 -22.67 -3.38 -24.57
N ASP A 536 -23.16 -3.65 -23.35
CA ASP A 536 -24.54 -4.10 -23.13
C ASP A 536 -25.58 -2.94 -23.05
N SER A 537 -25.88 -2.39 -24.22
CA SER A 537 -27.21 -2.06 -24.79
C SER A 537 -28.41 -1.51 -23.97
N LYS A 538 -28.25 -0.89 -22.79
CA LYS A 538 -29.37 -0.13 -22.15
C LYS A 538 -29.26 1.39 -22.14
N ASN A 539 -28.07 1.97 -22.29
CA ASN A 539 -27.89 3.42 -22.44
C ASN A 539 -27.61 3.78 -23.90
N GLN A 540 -28.68 3.96 -24.68
CA GLN A 540 -28.67 4.16 -26.12
C GLN A 540 -28.08 5.49 -26.64
N ASN A 541 -27.38 6.29 -25.82
CA ASN A 541 -27.10 7.68 -26.22
C ASN A 541 -25.64 8.12 -26.40
N ASP A 542 -24.58 7.37 -26.05
CA ASP A 542 -23.21 7.88 -26.23
C ASP A 542 -22.12 6.87 -26.73
N ASN A 543 -22.41 5.55 -26.90
CA ASN A 543 -21.37 4.51 -27.18
C ASN A 543 -21.48 3.70 -28.50
N TYR A 544 -22.36 4.08 -29.44
CA TYR A 544 -22.68 3.28 -30.64
C TYR A 544 -21.50 2.92 -31.58
N ARG A 545 -20.36 3.64 -31.52
CA ARG A 545 -19.17 3.31 -32.34
C ARG A 545 -18.22 2.30 -31.68
N LEU A 546 -18.23 2.17 -30.35
CA LEU A 546 -17.39 1.21 -29.61
C LEU A 546 -17.93 -0.21 -29.69
N THR A 547 -19.26 -0.35 -29.81
CA THR A 547 -19.94 -1.62 -30.09
C THR A 547 -19.61 -2.20 -31.46
N GLY A 548 -18.93 -1.44 -32.35
CA GLY A 548 -18.51 -1.89 -33.68
C GLY A 548 -17.05 -2.34 -33.79
N LEU A 549 -16.22 -2.18 -32.75
CA LEU A 549 -14.84 -2.68 -32.71
C LEU A 549 -14.81 -4.15 -32.27
N GLU A 550 -13.86 -4.94 -32.74
CA GLU A 550 -13.66 -6.30 -32.24
C GLU A 550 -12.98 -6.28 -30.85
N SER A 551 -13.23 -7.30 -30.03
CA SER A 551 -12.63 -7.37 -28.67
C SER A 551 -11.10 -7.44 -28.72
N ASP A 552 -10.56 -8.10 -29.75
CA ASP A 552 -9.12 -8.26 -29.93
C ASP A 552 -8.44 -6.93 -30.29
N ASP A 553 -9.09 -6.10 -31.12
CA ASP A 553 -8.60 -4.75 -31.43
C ASP A 553 -8.48 -3.88 -30.18
N LEU A 554 -9.47 -3.96 -29.29
CA LEU A 554 -9.47 -3.22 -28.02
C LEU A 554 -8.41 -3.76 -27.06
N ARG A 555 -8.22 -5.08 -27.01
CA ARG A 555 -7.20 -5.70 -26.18
C ARG A 555 -5.79 -5.28 -26.61
N GLN A 556 -5.51 -5.30 -27.91
CA GLN A 556 -4.23 -4.82 -28.46
C GLN A 556 -3.99 -3.33 -28.14
N PHE A 557 -5.05 -2.52 -28.14
CA PHE A 557 -4.94 -1.13 -27.70
C PHE A 557 -4.56 -1.01 -26.21
N LEU A 558 -5.12 -1.86 -25.35
CA LEU A 558 -4.81 -1.89 -23.92
C LEU A 558 -3.39 -2.37 -23.61
N THR A 559 -2.84 -3.32 -24.38
CA THR A 559 -1.46 -3.80 -24.19
C THR A 559 -0.44 -2.70 -24.54
N GLU A 560 -0.69 -1.89 -25.57
CA GLU A 560 0.12 -0.70 -25.88
C GLU A 560 -0.06 0.43 -24.84
N ALA A 561 -1.27 0.62 -24.32
CA ALA A 561 -1.52 1.56 -23.22
C ALA A 561 -0.78 1.15 -21.94
N ALA A 562 -0.79 -0.15 -21.62
CA ALA A 562 -0.06 -0.73 -20.50
C ALA A 562 1.45 -0.52 -20.63
N LEU A 563 2.01 -0.76 -21.82
CA LEU A 563 3.41 -0.44 -22.13
C LEU A 563 3.71 1.04 -21.85
N CYS A 564 2.88 1.98 -22.32
CA CYS A 564 3.08 3.40 -22.03
C CYS A 564 3.07 3.72 -20.52
N VAL A 565 2.15 3.10 -19.76
CA VAL A 565 2.03 3.28 -18.30
C VAL A 565 3.26 2.75 -17.57
N VAL A 566 3.71 1.55 -17.92
CA VAL A 566 4.97 0.99 -17.41
C VAL A 566 6.13 1.93 -17.77
N GLN A 567 6.15 2.42 -19.01
CA GLN A 567 7.10 3.41 -19.53
C GLN A 567 6.99 4.81 -18.94
N SER A 568 6.07 5.03 -18.02
CA SER A 568 5.89 6.32 -17.36
C SER A 568 6.04 6.20 -15.84
N GLY A 569 6.35 5.00 -15.33
CA GLY A 569 6.57 4.75 -13.91
C GLY A 569 5.46 3.95 -13.25
N ASN A 570 4.73 3.13 -14.01
CA ASN A 570 3.69 2.19 -13.56
C ASN A 570 2.41 2.81 -12.96
N GLU A 571 2.23 4.12 -13.06
CA GLU A 571 1.05 4.80 -12.52
C GLU A 571 0.13 5.30 -13.62
N SER A 572 0.68 6.13 -14.51
CA SER A 572 -0.06 6.68 -15.64
C SER A 572 0.87 7.10 -16.76
N ALA A 573 0.37 7.23 -18.00
CA ALA A 573 1.10 7.72 -19.15
C ALA A 573 0.35 8.83 -19.88
N ARG A 574 1.05 9.69 -20.61
CA ARG A 574 0.38 10.69 -21.45
C ARG A 574 -0.31 10.03 -22.64
N VAL A 575 -1.51 10.50 -23.01
CA VAL A 575 -2.19 10.05 -24.23
C VAL A 575 -1.30 10.29 -25.46
N ALA A 576 -0.47 11.33 -25.47
CA ALA A 576 0.48 11.60 -26.55
C ALA A 576 1.54 10.48 -26.75
N MET A 577 1.94 9.77 -25.68
CA MET A 577 2.80 8.58 -25.79
C MET A 577 2.08 7.51 -26.61
N LEU A 578 0.85 7.19 -26.20
CA LEU A 578 0.04 6.17 -26.83
C LEU A 578 -0.25 6.53 -28.30
N GLU A 579 -0.58 7.79 -28.59
CA GLU A 579 -0.82 8.27 -29.95
C GLU A 579 0.41 8.16 -30.85
N THR A 580 1.59 8.48 -30.30
CA THR A 580 2.85 8.36 -31.05
C THR A 580 3.12 6.91 -31.43
N ARG A 581 2.88 5.97 -30.51
CA ARG A 581 3.03 4.53 -30.77
C ARG A 581 2.01 4.00 -31.77
N LEU A 582 0.78 4.49 -31.67
CA LEU A 582 -0.32 4.07 -32.52
C LEU A 582 -0.37 4.78 -33.88
N LYS A 583 0.53 5.72 -34.16
CA LYS A 583 0.50 6.58 -35.37
C LYS A 583 0.44 5.78 -36.68
N ASP A 584 1.23 4.71 -36.76
CA ASP A 584 1.30 3.85 -37.95
C ASP A 584 0.56 2.52 -37.75
N SER A 585 -0.24 2.40 -36.69
CA SER A 585 -0.97 1.18 -36.36
C SER A 585 -2.14 0.95 -37.31
N ASN A 586 -2.31 -0.30 -37.76
CA ASN A 586 -3.46 -0.72 -38.54
C ASN A 586 -4.72 -0.95 -37.70
N ASN A 587 -4.57 -0.96 -36.36
CA ASN A 587 -5.63 -1.23 -35.40
C ASN A 587 -6.80 -0.22 -35.59
N PRO A 588 -8.05 -0.70 -35.75
CA PRO A 588 -9.22 0.16 -35.92
C PRO A 588 -9.45 1.15 -34.76
N ALA A 589 -9.17 0.76 -33.51
CA ALA A 589 -9.26 1.65 -32.36
C ALA A 589 -8.25 2.80 -32.47
N ALA A 590 -7.02 2.52 -32.88
CA ALA A 590 -6.00 3.55 -33.14
C ALA A 590 -6.43 4.55 -34.22
N LYS A 591 -7.02 4.06 -35.32
CA LYS A 591 -7.52 4.90 -36.42
C LYS A 591 -8.66 5.80 -35.99
N LEU A 592 -9.57 5.31 -35.14
CA LEU A 592 -10.66 6.12 -34.59
C LEU A 592 -10.15 7.30 -33.75
N ILE A 593 -9.10 7.08 -32.95
CA ILE A 593 -8.48 8.13 -32.12
C ILE A 593 -7.80 9.19 -32.99
N GLN A 594 -7.06 8.76 -34.03
CA GLN A 594 -6.42 9.69 -34.96
C GLN A 594 -7.44 10.53 -35.75
N GLN A 595 -8.55 9.92 -36.18
CA GLN A 595 -9.64 10.61 -36.87
C GLN A 595 -10.36 11.59 -35.94
N ALA A 596 -10.54 11.25 -34.67
CA ALA A 596 -11.18 12.10 -33.67
C ALA A 596 -10.49 13.47 -33.50
N ARG A 597 -9.16 13.51 -33.65
CA ARG A 597 -8.38 14.74 -33.52
C ARG A 597 -8.28 15.59 -34.79
N GLN A 598 -8.71 15.06 -35.95
CA GLN A 598 -8.65 15.75 -37.24
C GLN A 598 -9.98 16.42 -37.66
N GLY A 599 -11.06 16.26 -36.88
CA GLY A 599 -12.39 16.83 -37.16
C GLY A 599 -12.56 18.32 -36.83
N ASN A 600 -13.59 18.97 -37.40
CA ASN A 600 -13.99 20.35 -37.10
C ASN A 600 -14.57 20.49 -35.67
N ASP A 601 -14.60 21.70 -35.10
CA ASP A 601 -14.91 21.97 -33.68
C ASP A 601 -16.29 21.48 -33.19
N SER A 602 -17.27 21.24 -34.07
CA SER A 602 -18.56 20.64 -33.70
C SER A 602 -18.53 19.09 -33.66
N GLU A 603 -17.66 18.45 -34.44
CA GLU A 603 -17.45 17.00 -34.42
C GLU A 603 -16.43 16.57 -33.35
N LYS A 604 -15.49 17.44 -32.99
CA LYS A 604 -14.55 17.26 -31.86
C LYS A 604 -15.28 16.99 -30.55
N ASN A 605 -16.30 17.79 -30.19
CA ASN A 605 -17.04 17.59 -28.93
C ASN A 605 -17.76 16.23 -28.81
N GLN A 606 -18.22 15.65 -29.93
CA GLN A 606 -18.89 14.34 -29.96
C GLN A 606 -17.90 13.18 -30.00
N GLN A 607 -16.71 13.39 -30.57
CA GLN A 607 -15.65 12.38 -30.71
C GLN A 607 -14.67 12.37 -29.52
N ASP A 608 -14.45 13.51 -28.88
CA ASP A 608 -13.79 13.63 -27.57
C ASP A 608 -14.62 12.91 -26.50
N LYS A 609 -15.96 12.96 -26.57
CA LYS A 609 -16.85 12.10 -25.77
C LYS A 609 -16.62 10.61 -26.01
N LEU A 610 -16.39 10.18 -27.25
CA LEU A 610 -16.15 8.77 -27.59
C LEU A 610 -14.81 8.26 -27.04
N LEU A 611 -13.75 9.06 -27.21
CA LEU A 611 -12.44 8.83 -26.62
C LEU A 611 -12.56 8.83 -25.09
N ASN A 612 -13.23 9.82 -24.51
CA ASN A 612 -13.53 9.86 -23.08
C ASN A 612 -14.24 8.59 -22.63
N ASN A 613 -15.22 8.06 -23.36
CA ASN A 613 -15.94 6.83 -22.94
C ASN A 613 -15.10 5.56 -23.07
N LEU A 614 -14.36 5.39 -24.17
CA LEU A 614 -13.44 4.26 -24.40
C LEU A 614 -12.35 4.21 -23.32
N LEU A 615 -11.88 5.40 -22.93
CA LEU A 615 -10.86 5.59 -21.93
C LEU A 615 -11.44 5.49 -20.51
N THR A 616 -12.62 6.05 -20.24
CA THR A 616 -13.32 5.96 -18.93
C THR A 616 -13.68 4.52 -18.58
N ALA A 617 -13.92 3.66 -19.58
CA ALA A 617 -14.10 2.21 -19.41
C ALA A 617 -12.94 1.52 -18.68
N PHE A 618 -11.73 2.07 -18.77
CA PHE A 618 -10.52 1.62 -18.09
C PHE A 618 -9.94 2.69 -17.14
N TYR A 619 -10.73 3.72 -16.80
CA TYR A 619 -10.34 4.89 -15.99
C TYR A 619 -9.19 5.75 -16.55
N ILE A 620 -9.05 5.77 -17.87
CA ILE A 620 -8.23 6.70 -18.62
C ILE A 620 -9.08 7.98 -18.86
N LYS A 621 -8.56 9.18 -18.58
CA LYS A 621 -9.30 10.44 -18.85
C LYS A 621 -8.48 11.37 -19.75
N PRO A 622 -8.99 11.77 -20.93
CA PRO A 622 -8.50 12.93 -21.66
C PRO A 622 -8.69 14.22 -20.84
N ALA A 623 -7.63 14.99 -20.68
CA ALA A 623 -7.72 16.31 -20.09
C ALA A 623 -8.43 17.25 -21.08
N SER A 624 -9.49 17.90 -20.62
CA SER A 624 -10.06 19.09 -21.26
C SER A 624 -9.14 20.27 -20.97
N GLY A 625 -8.08 20.40 -21.76
CA GLY A 625 -7.12 21.50 -21.77
C GLY A 625 -6.19 21.34 -22.98
N ASP A 626 -5.65 22.46 -23.49
CA ASP A 626 -4.85 22.55 -24.74
C ASP A 626 -3.59 21.65 -24.81
N LYS A 627 -3.32 20.81 -23.79
CA LYS A 627 -2.15 19.94 -23.69
C LYS A 627 -2.47 18.56 -23.08
N GLY A 628 -3.30 17.76 -23.76
CA GLY A 628 -3.32 16.28 -23.77
C GLY A 628 -3.39 15.50 -22.44
N GLY A 629 -4.45 14.71 -22.23
CA GLY A 629 -4.68 13.89 -21.02
C GLY A 629 -3.75 12.70 -20.74
N SER A 630 -4.12 11.88 -19.75
CA SER A 630 -3.35 10.72 -19.26
C SER A 630 -4.16 9.41 -19.21
N VAL A 631 -3.42 8.30 -19.32
CA VAL A 631 -3.79 6.88 -19.33
C VAL A 631 -3.40 6.28 -17.99
N GLU A 632 -4.34 5.78 -17.21
CA GLU A 632 -4.10 5.09 -15.93
C GLU A 632 -4.99 3.84 -15.87
N PHE A 633 -4.51 2.79 -15.22
CA PHE A 633 -5.29 1.59 -14.95
C PHE A 633 -5.81 1.62 -13.51
N VAL A 634 -7.02 1.11 -13.29
CA VAL A 634 -7.70 1.09 -11.97
C VAL A 634 -6.85 0.43 -10.87
N HIS A 635 -6.03 -0.55 -11.28
CA HIS A 635 -5.09 -1.22 -10.40
C HIS A 635 -3.81 -1.55 -11.18
N LYS A 636 -2.65 -1.30 -10.56
CA LYS A 636 -1.31 -1.46 -11.16
C LYS A 636 -1.10 -2.82 -11.81
N SER A 637 -1.57 -3.89 -11.17
CA SER A 637 -1.38 -5.24 -11.71
C SER A 637 -2.09 -5.49 -13.04
N PHE A 638 -3.11 -4.70 -13.42
CA PHE A 638 -3.69 -4.79 -14.77
C PHE A 638 -2.70 -4.31 -15.84
N SER A 639 -2.02 -3.18 -15.61
CA SER A 639 -1.03 -2.69 -16.57
C SER A 639 0.19 -3.62 -16.60
N GLU A 640 0.61 -4.17 -15.46
CA GLU A 640 1.70 -5.15 -15.41
C GLU A 640 1.35 -6.44 -16.17
N PHE A 641 0.12 -6.96 -16.00
CA PHE A 641 -0.38 -8.13 -16.71
C PHE A 641 -0.47 -7.90 -18.22
N LEU A 642 -1.09 -6.80 -18.65
CA LEU A 642 -1.23 -6.46 -20.07
C LEU A 642 0.12 -6.14 -20.73
N PHE A 643 1.07 -5.59 -19.98
CA PHE A 643 2.43 -5.41 -20.49
C PHE A 643 3.16 -6.75 -20.61
N ALA A 644 2.98 -7.69 -19.67
CA ALA A 644 3.49 -9.05 -19.81
C ALA A 644 2.90 -9.77 -21.04
N GLU A 645 1.60 -9.57 -21.32
CA GLU A 645 0.97 -10.05 -22.55
C GLU A 645 1.61 -9.42 -23.79
N ARG A 646 1.87 -8.09 -23.77
CA ARG A 646 2.57 -7.40 -24.86
C ARG A 646 3.97 -7.96 -25.11
N LEU A 647 4.71 -8.30 -24.05
CA LEU A 647 6.03 -8.92 -24.15
C LEU A 647 5.93 -10.31 -24.78
N LEU A 648 4.96 -11.12 -24.36
CA LEU A 648 4.72 -12.43 -24.94
C LEU A 648 4.40 -12.35 -26.44
N GLU A 649 3.54 -11.41 -26.86
CA GLU A 649 3.25 -11.15 -28.28
C GLU A 649 4.54 -10.87 -29.07
N SER A 650 5.43 -10.03 -28.53
CA SER A 650 6.73 -9.76 -29.16
C SER A 650 7.64 -11.00 -29.20
N PHE A 651 7.62 -11.86 -28.18
CA PHE A 651 8.41 -13.09 -28.19
C PHE A 651 7.92 -14.06 -29.27
N VAL A 652 6.59 -14.16 -29.45
CA VAL A 652 5.97 -14.95 -30.53
C VAL A 652 6.42 -14.39 -31.89
N ASP A 653 6.39 -13.08 -32.06
CA ASP A 653 6.84 -12.43 -33.30
C ASP A 653 8.33 -12.69 -33.57
N TRP A 654 9.21 -12.53 -32.57
CA TRP A 654 10.66 -12.76 -32.69
C TRP A 654 11.04 -14.21 -33.01
N THR A 655 10.11 -15.15 -32.87
CA THR A 655 10.36 -16.56 -33.16
C THR A 655 9.55 -17.08 -34.34
N THR A 656 8.69 -16.25 -34.94
CA THR A 656 7.89 -16.65 -36.10
C THR A 656 8.78 -16.74 -37.35
N LYS A 657 8.69 -17.83 -38.10
CA LYS A 657 9.38 -18.00 -39.39
C LYS A 657 8.43 -17.81 -40.56
N ILE A 658 8.88 -17.11 -41.60
CA ILE A 658 8.11 -16.86 -42.83
C ILE A 658 8.80 -17.57 -44.01
N PRO A 659 8.06 -18.33 -44.84
CA PRO A 659 8.63 -18.97 -46.03
C PRO A 659 8.92 -17.94 -47.14
N LYS A 660 10.18 -17.83 -47.55
CA LYS A 660 10.62 -17.00 -48.69
C LYS A 660 11.38 -17.81 -49.73
N ARG A 661 10.77 -17.92 -50.92
CA ARG A 661 11.28 -18.48 -52.19
C ARG A 661 11.78 -19.94 -52.13
N LYS A 662 12.64 -20.34 -51.17
CA LYS A 662 13.07 -21.73 -50.83
C LYS A 662 13.65 -21.92 -49.41
N ARG A 663 13.61 -20.90 -48.53
CA ARG A 663 14.12 -20.97 -47.15
C ARG A 663 13.12 -20.35 -46.18
N GLU A 664 13.16 -20.78 -44.93
CA GLU A 664 12.49 -20.09 -43.83
C GLU A 664 13.43 -18.99 -43.32
N GLU A 665 12.89 -17.77 -43.21
CA GLU A 665 13.58 -16.63 -42.59
C GLU A 665 12.76 -16.17 -41.39
N ASP A 666 13.42 -15.62 -40.37
CA ASP A 666 12.71 -15.01 -39.25
C ASP A 666 11.85 -13.83 -39.74
N SER A 667 10.61 -13.75 -39.24
CA SER A 667 9.68 -12.65 -39.53
C SER A 667 10.29 -11.30 -39.13
N VAL A 668 10.96 -11.27 -37.98
CA VAL A 668 11.67 -10.13 -37.41
C VAL A 668 13.16 -10.39 -37.49
N THR A 669 13.89 -9.54 -38.22
CA THR A 669 15.36 -9.63 -38.34
C THR A 669 16.04 -9.30 -37.01
N THR A 670 17.33 -9.68 -36.84
CA THR A 670 18.10 -9.36 -35.63
C THR A 670 18.11 -7.86 -35.34
N SER A 671 18.49 -7.03 -36.32
CA SER A 671 18.52 -5.57 -36.16
C SER A 671 17.16 -4.96 -35.80
N GLU A 672 16.06 -5.55 -36.25
CA GLU A 672 14.72 -5.09 -35.88
C GLU A 672 14.33 -5.54 -34.46
N MET A 673 14.69 -6.77 -34.07
CA MET A 673 14.53 -7.26 -32.71
C MET A 673 15.31 -6.40 -31.71
N ASP A 674 16.56 -6.01 -32.02
CA ASP A 674 17.38 -5.18 -31.14
C ASP A 674 16.70 -3.83 -30.87
N LYS A 675 16.10 -3.21 -31.90
CA LYS A 675 15.31 -1.98 -31.75
C LYS A 675 14.07 -2.20 -30.88
N GLN A 676 13.37 -3.32 -31.08
CA GLN A 676 12.18 -3.65 -30.28
C GLN A 676 12.54 -3.97 -28.82
N ILE A 677 13.70 -4.59 -28.56
CA ILE A 677 14.24 -4.80 -27.21
C ILE A 677 14.46 -3.45 -26.51
N TYR A 678 15.12 -2.48 -27.15
CA TYR A 678 15.25 -1.13 -26.59
C TYR A 678 13.90 -0.42 -26.46
N ASP A 679 12.97 -0.65 -27.38
CA ASP A 679 11.63 -0.08 -27.28
C ASP A 679 10.87 -0.62 -26.07
N LEU A 680 10.94 -1.92 -25.76
CA LEU A 680 10.18 -2.58 -24.69
C LEU A 680 10.88 -2.48 -23.33
N PHE A 681 12.19 -2.70 -23.29
CA PHE A 681 12.98 -2.83 -22.06
C PHE A 681 13.84 -1.61 -21.74
N GLY A 682 13.97 -0.65 -22.66
CA GLY A 682 14.76 0.58 -22.48
C GLY A 682 14.12 1.63 -21.59
N TYR A 683 13.21 1.22 -20.71
CA TYR A 683 12.60 2.08 -19.71
C TYR A 683 12.41 1.31 -18.40
N GLY A 684 12.92 1.87 -17.30
CA GLY A 684 12.68 1.36 -15.96
C GLY A 684 13.08 -0.11 -15.78
N ASN A 685 12.76 -0.66 -14.62
CA ASN A 685 13.05 -2.07 -14.32
C ASN A 685 11.77 -2.89 -14.45
N LEU A 686 11.88 -4.13 -14.91
CA LEU A 686 10.77 -5.08 -14.80
C LEU A 686 10.48 -5.34 -13.32
N THR A 687 9.21 -5.18 -12.94
CA THR A 687 8.75 -5.59 -11.61
C THR A 687 8.65 -7.10 -11.56
N ARG A 688 8.73 -7.65 -10.34
CA ARG A 688 8.56 -9.10 -10.13
C ARG A 688 7.22 -9.60 -10.67
N GLU A 689 6.17 -8.81 -10.51
CA GLU A 689 4.83 -9.11 -11.00
C GLU A 689 4.78 -9.24 -12.53
N ILE A 690 5.41 -8.30 -13.27
CA ILE A 690 5.48 -8.37 -14.75
C ILE A 690 6.16 -9.67 -15.18
N VAL A 691 7.27 -10.01 -14.54
CA VAL A 691 8.05 -11.21 -14.86
C VAL A 691 7.29 -12.49 -14.53
N GLU A 692 6.63 -12.54 -13.36
CA GLU A 692 5.78 -13.66 -12.97
C GLU A 692 4.61 -13.86 -13.94
N TYR A 693 3.93 -12.79 -14.37
CA TYR A 693 2.88 -12.87 -15.39
C TYR A 693 3.43 -13.31 -16.74
N LEU A 694 4.57 -12.78 -17.16
CA LEU A 694 5.21 -13.13 -18.43
C LEU A 694 5.53 -14.63 -18.47
N MET A 695 6.16 -15.17 -17.43
CA MET A 695 6.53 -16.58 -17.37
C MET A 695 5.30 -17.49 -17.26
N GLY A 696 4.26 -17.09 -16.54
CA GLY A 696 3.00 -17.83 -16.48
C GLY A 696 2.27 -17.84 -17.82
N LEU A 697 2.19 -16.70 -18.52
CA LEU A 697 1.60 -16.60 -19.85
C LEU A 697 2.40 -17.41 -20.89
N LEU A 698 3.74 -17.37 -20.79
CA LEU A 698 4.63 -18.17 -21.64
C LEU A 698 4.39 -19.67 -21.43
N ALA A 699 4.24 -20.13 -20.19
CA ALA A 699 3.99 -21.54 -19.87
C ALA A 699 2.63 -22.07 -20.38
N GLU A 700 1.62 -21.20 -20.48
CA GLU A 700 0.28 -21.54 -20.99
C GLU A 700 0.14 -21.33 -22.51
N SER A 701 1.09 -20.64 -23.14
CA SER A 701 1.05 -20.34 -24.57
C SER A 701 1.21 -21.59 -25.43
N SER A 702 0.26 -21.85 -26.33
CA SER A 702 0.37 -22.93 -27.32
C SER A 702 1.59 -22.79 -28.22
N GLU A 703 2.04 -21.56 -28.47
CA GLU A 703 3.18 -21.27 -29.34
C GLU A 703 4.52 -21.69 -28.72
N PHE A 704 4.65 -21.60 -27.39
CA PHE A 704 5.88 -21.96 -26.66
C PHE A 704 5.82 -23.34 -25.99
N GLN A 705 4.77 -24.13 -26.28
CA GLN A 705 4.81 -25.58 -26.07
C GLN A 705 5.78 -26.28 -27.05
N ASP A 706 6.11 -25.62 -28.17
CA ASP A 706 7.18 -26.07 -29.05
C ASP A 706 8.56 -25.72 -28.47
N VAL A 707 9.30 -26.78 -28.10
CA VAL A 707 10.65 -26.69 -27.55
C VAL A 707 11.61 -25.98 -28.49
N GLU A 708 11.51 -26.18 -29.81
CA GLU A 708 12.43 -25.53 -30.76
C GLU A 708 12.24 -24.02 -30.78
N ARG A 709 10.98 -23.57 -30.69
CA ARG A 709 10.64 -22.15 -30.66
C ARG A 709 11.14 -21.47 -29.39
N LEU A 710 11.02 -22.12 -28.24
CA LEU A 710 11.54 -21.60 -26.98
C LEU A 710 13.07 -21.53 -26.97
N CYS A 711 13.75 -22.55 -27.50
CA CYS A 711 15.20 -22.53 -27.70
C CYS A 711 15.62 -21.38 -28.63
N GLN A 712 14.86 -21.12 -29.70
CA GLN A 712 15.13 -20.00 -30.60
C GLN A 712 15.01 -18.65 -29.89
N LEU A 713 13.96 -18.44 -29.08
CA LEU A 713 13.80 -17.23 -28.27
C LEU A 713 15.03 -17.01 -27.37
N PHE A 714 15.41 -18.06 -26.64
CA PHE A 714 16.56 -18.03 -25.74
C PHE A 714 17.85 -17.63 -26.47
N GLN A 715 18.17 -18.30 -27.58
CA GLN A 715 19.38 -18.02 -28.36
C GLN A 715 19.43 -16.58 -28.89
N ARG A 716 18.31 -16.04 -29.35
CA ARG A 716 18.24 -14.66 -29.85
C ARG A 716 18.41 -13.63 -28.74
N LEU A 717 17.83 -13.86 -27.56
CA LEU A 717 18.01 -13.01 -26.39
C LEU A 717 19.42 -13.09 -25.82
N GLU A 718 20.01 -14.29 -25.77
CA GLU A 718 21.39 -14.51 -25.32
C GLU A 718 22.37 -13.79 -26.24
N TYR A 719 22.16 -13.86 -27.56
CA TYR A 719 22.94 -13.11 -28.53
C TYR A 719 22.90 -11.60 -28.26
N PHE A 720 21.69 -11.02 -28.08
CA PHE A 720 21.55 -9.60 -27.70
C PHE A 720 22.30 -9.28 -26.40
N TYR A 721 22.16 -10.12 -25.37
CA TYR A 721 22.82 -9.92 -24.08
C TYR A 721 24.35 -9.87 -24.23
N LEU A 722 24.94 -10.77 -25.03
CA LEU A 722 26.38 -10.78 -25.29
C LEU A 722 26.83 -9.50 -26.03
N CYS A 723 26.13 -9.10 -27.09
CA CYS A 723 26.39 -7.85 -27.82
C CYS A 723 26.30 -6.62 -26.90
N TRP A 724 25.33 -6.60 -25.99
CA TRP A 724 25.19 -5.55 -24.99
C TRP A 724 26.35 -5.53 -23.99
N CYS A 725 26.79 -6.70 -23.50
CA CYS A 725 27.93 -6.81 -22.60
C CYS A 725 29.24 -6.30 -23.23
N ASP A 726 29.39 -6.47 -24.54
CA ASP A 726 30.55 -6.02 -25.31
C ASP A 726 30.46 -4.54 -25.73
N GLY A 727 29.38 -3.85 -25.35
CA GLY A 727 29.18 -2.42 -25.63
C GLY A 727 28.74 -2.11 -27.07
N GLU A 728 28.39 -3.12 -27.88
CA GLU A 728 28.09 -2.96 -29.32
C GLU A 728 27.02 -1.89 -29.59
N PHE A 729 26.00 -1.81 -28.72
CA PHE A 729 24.90 -0.87 -28.89
C PHE A 729 25.19 0.53 -28.35
N ILE A 730 25.97 0.68 -27.27
CA ILE A 730 26.25 1.99 -26.67
C ILE A 730 27.42 2.70 -27.36
N ASP A 731 28.37 1.93 -27.91
CA ASP A 731 29.59 2.42 -28.55
C ASP A 731 29.51 2.48 -30.08
N ALA A 732 28.35 2.16 -30.68
CA ALA A 732 28.15 2.29 -32.13
C ALA A 732 28.43 3.72 -32.64
N GLU A 733 29.15 3.83 -33.77
CA GLU A 733 29.65 5.10 -34.32
C GLU A 733 28.53 6.05 -34.82
N ASP A 734 27.44 5.47 -35.34
CA ASP A 734 26.26 6.20 -35.81
C ASP A 734 25.22 6.41 -34.69
N VAL A 735 24.07 7.04 -34.99
CA VAL A 735 22.98 7.20 -34.01
C VAL A 735 22.58 5.83 -33.45
N ASN A 736 22.89 5.60 -32.19
CA ASN A 736 22.81 4.28 -31.58
C ASN A 736 21.46 4.01 -30.90
N LEU A 737 21.16 2.74 -30.61
CA LEU A 737 19.85 2.32 -30.09
C LEU A 737 19.48 3.00 -28.75
N PRO A 738 20.39 3.09 -27.76
CA PRO A 738 20.14 3.87 -26.55
C PRO A 738 19.79 5.34 -26.84
N GLN A 739 20.46 5.99 -27.79
CA GLN A 739 20.19 7.38 -28.17
C GLN A 739 18.82 7.54 -28.83
N MET A 740 18.44 6.60 -29.71
CA MET A 740 17.11 6.59 -30.34
C MET A 740 16.02 6.48 -29.28
N LYS A 741 16.14 5.52 -28.35
CA LYS A 741 15.17 5.33 -27.27
C LYS A 741 15.13 6.53 -26.32
N LYS A 742 16.29 7.09 -25.95
CA LYS A 742 16.36 8.31 -25.14
C LYS A 742 15.64 9.48 -25.83
N LYS A 743 15.83 9.65 -27.14
CA LYS A 743 15.16 10.70 -27.92
C LYS A 743 13.64 10.50 -27.93
N GLN A 744 13.18 9.27 -28.18
CA GLN A 744 11.75 8.92 -28.12
C GLN A 744 11.16 9.25 -26.74
N LEU A 745 11.82 8.85 -25.65
CA LEU A 745 11.37 9.13 -24.28
C LEU A 745 11.39 10.63 -23.96
N ARG A 746 12.35 11.39 -24.48
CA ARG A 746 12.41 12.86 -24.31
C ARG A 746 11.24 13.56 -25.01
N GLU A 747 10.89 13.15 -26.22
CA GLU A 747 9.74 13.68 -26.95
C GLU A 747 8.42 13.35 -26.23
N GLN A 748 8.36 12.17 -25.62
CA GLN A 748 7.18 11.65 -24.92
C GLN A 748 7.01 12.18 -23.49
N LEU A 749 8.10 12.40 -22.77
CA LEU A 749 8.15 12.79 -21.35
C LEU A 749 9.03 14.04 -21.12
N PRO A 750 8.66 15.21 -21.68
CA PRO A 750 9.49 16.43 -21.62
C PRO A 750 9.73 16.95 -20.20
N GLU A 751 8.93 16.56 -19.21
CA GLU A 751 9.11 16.99 -17.82
C GLU A 751 10.13 16.15 -17.05
N ARG A 752 10.49 14.98 -17.57
CA ARG A 752 11.58 14.14 -17.05
C ARG A 752 12.90 14.37 -17.78
N GLU A 753 12.97 15.42 -18.60
CA GLU A 753 14.11 15.79 -19.44
C GLU A 753 15.43 15.94 -18.65
N ASN A 754 15.36 16.30 -17.37
CA ASN A 754 16.53 16.45 -16.49
C ASN A 754 16.97 15.15 -15.78
N HIS A 755 16.23 14.04 -15.92
CA HIS A 755 16.43 12.83 -15.09
C HIS A 755 16.74 11.55 -15.87
N LEU A 756 16.50 11.48 -17.19
CA LEU A 756 16.73 10.25 -17.96
C LEU A 756 18.10 10.22 -18.67
N GLY A 757 19.03 9.44 -18.11
CA GLY A 757 20.38 9.28 -18.65
C GLY A 757 20.46 8.36 -19.87
N LEU A 758 21.45 8.57 -20.77
CA LEU A 758 21.68 7.64 -21.88
C LEU A 758 22.06 6.24 -21.37
N ARG A 759 23.00 6.19 -20.41
CA ARG A 759 23.40 4.94 -19.75
C ARG A 759 22.27 4.30 -18.95
N GLN A 760 21.30 5.08 -18.48
CA GLN A 760 20.15 4.54 -17.78
C GLN A 760 19.29 3.66 -18.70
N VAL A 761 18.98 4.17 -19.90
CA VAL A 761 18.24 3.41 -20.92
C VAL A 761 18.98 2.10 -21.23
N ASP A 762 20.30 2.20 -21.44
CA ASP A 762 21.12 1.07 -21.81
C ASP A 762 21.26 0.01 -20.70
N VAL A 763 21.58 0.43 -19.48
CA VAL A 763 21.66 -0.44 -18.30
C VAL A 763 20.32 -1.11 -18.01
N CYS A 764 19.20 -0.37 -18.03
CA CYS A 764 17.87 -0.96 -17.84
C CYS A 764 17.56 -2.00 -18.93
N THR A 765 17.88 -1.73 -20.19
CA THR A 765 17.66 -2.67 -21.29
C THR A 765 18.40 -3.98 -21.06
N GLY A 766 19.71 -3.93 -20.84
CA GLY A 766 20.54 -5.11 -20.66
C GLY A 766 20.16 -5.93 -19.42
N LEU A 767 19.93 -5.26 -18.29
CA LEU A 767 19.51 -5.94 -17.06
C LEU A 767 18.12 -6.58 -17.20
N ASN A 768 17.16 -5.92 -17.86
CA ASN A 768 15.85 -6.51 -18.11
C ASN A 768 15.92 -7.74 -19.03
N VAL A 769 16.78 -7.73 -20.06
CA VAL A 769 17.04 -8.93 -20.88
C VAL A 769 17.68 -10.04 -20.05
N MET A 770 18.62 -9.70 -19.17
CA MET A 770 19.23 -10.67 -18.25
C MET A 770 18.20 -11.30 -17.31
N ILE A 771 17.22 -10.55 -16.81
CA ILE A 771 16.09 -11.08 -16.02
C ILE A 771 15.34 -12.13 -16.83
N VAL A 772 14.95 -11.83 -18.08
CA VAL A 772 14.22 -12.78 -18.93
C VAL A 772 15.05 -14.05 -19.18
N LEU A 773 16.35 -13.92 -19.41
CA LEU A 773 17.25 -15.07 -19.61
C LEU A 773 17.39 -15.95 -18.35
N LEU A 774 17.49 -15.34 -17.16
CA LEU A 774 17.51 -16.05 -15.88
C LEU A 774 16.21 -16.82 -15.64
N GLU A 775 15.07 -16.22 -15.97
CA GLU A 775 13.77 -16.86 -15.78
C GLU A 775 13.50 -17.95 -16.81
N LEU A 776 13.94 -17.78 -18.06
CA LEU A 776 13.92 -18.85 -19.07
C LEU A 776 14.81 -20.02 -18.66
N HIS A 777 16.00 -19.74 -18.10
CA HIS A 777 16.87 -20.76 -17.50
C HIS A 777 16.13 -21.51 -16.40
N ARG A 778 15.56 -20.79 -15.42
CA ARG A 778 14.86 -21.41 -14.28
C ARG A 778 13.68 -22.26 -14.74
N TYR A 779 12.88 -21.75 -15.67
CA TYR A 779 11.77 -22.48 -16.28
C TYR A 779 12.25 -23.78 -16.95
N ALA A 780 13.32 -23.70 -17.75
CA ALA A 780 13.90 -24.87 -18.42
C ALA A 780 14.42 -25.93 -17.44
N LYS A 781 15.01 -25.54 -16.30
CA LYS A 781 15.46 -26.50 -15.27
C LYS A 781 14.33 -27.31 -14.64
N THR A 782 13.08 -26.84 -14.71
CA THR A 782 11.91 -27.60 -14.23
C THR A 782 11.36 -28.61 -15.24
N LYS A 783 11.92 -28.67 -16.47
CA LYS A 783 11.41 -29.44 -17.60
C LYS A 783 12.48 -30.36 -18.17
N ASP A 784 12.23 -31.67 -18.16
CA ASP A 784 13.23 -32.68 -18.57
C ASP A 784 13.70 -32.55 -20.03
N ASP A 785 12.83 -32.06 -20.91
CA ASP A 785 13.10 -31.86 -22.34
C ASP A 785 13.82 -30.54 -22.67
N LEU A 786 13.89 -29.62 -21.72
CA LEU A 786 14.53 -28.29 -21.86
C LEU A 786 15.80 -28.12 -21.04
N LYS A 787 15.96 -28.82 -19.91
CA LYS A 787 17.05 -28.62 -18.94
C LYS A 787 18.47 -28.63 -19.51
N ASP A 788 18.68 -29.41 -20.58
CA ASP A 788 19.96 -29.56 -21.28
C ASP A 788 20.08 -28.65 -22.53
N LYS A 789 18.97 -28.06 -22.98
CA LYS A 789 18.92 -27.22 -24.19
C LYS A 789 18.97 -25.72 -23.88
N ILE A 790 18.42 -25.31 -22.75
CA ILE A 790 18.40 -23.93 -22.28
C ILE A 790 19.16 -23.86 -20.96
N SER A 791 20.33 -23.22 -21.01
CA SER A 791 21.18 -23.00 -19.86
C SER A 791 21.86 -21.65 -20.00
N PHE A 792 21.32 -20.63 -19.34
CA PHE A 792 21.94 -19.33 -19.28
C PHE A 792 23.13 -19.31 -18.31
N HIS A 793 24.27 -18.81 -18.78
CA HIS A 793 25.45 -18.55 -17.98
C HIS A 793 25.80 -17.06 -18.14
N PRO A 794 25.53 -16.18 -17.16
CA PRO A 794 25.78 -14.75 -17.27
C PRO A 794 27.20 -14.37 -17.70
N CYS A 795 28.20 -15.13 -17.22
CA CYS A 795 29.60 -14.95 -17.56
C CYS A 795 30.06 -15.80 -18.76
N GLY A 796 29.15 -16.46 -19.47
CA GLY A 796 29.46 -17.46 -20.51
C GLY A 796 29.63 -18.86 -19.93
N LYS A 797 29.59 -19.89 -20.80
CA LYS A 797 29.74 -21.29 -20.38
C LYS A 797 31.20 -21.58 -20.01
N LEU A 798 31.42 -22.23 -18.87
CA LEU A 798 32.73 -22.76 -18.47
C LEU A 798 33.37 -23.58 -19.62
N ASP A 799 34.67 -23.41 -19.83
CA ASP A 799 35.46 -24.02 -20.92
C ASP A 799 35.13 -23.55 -22.36
N SER A 800 34.37 -22.46 -22.52
CA SER A 800 34.17 -21.80 -23.81
C SER A 800 35.02 -20.53 -23.94
N ASP A 801 35.37 -20.17 -25.18
CA ASP A 801 36.04 -18.89 -25.49
C ASP A 801 35.22 -17.65 -25.09
N GLN A 802 33.93 -17.84 -24.77
CA GLN A 802 33.01 -16.79 -24.34
C GLN A 802 32.99 -16.59 -22.82
N PHE A 803 33.65 -17.45 -22.04
CA PHE A 803 33.70 -17.33 -20.58
C PHE A 803 34.58 -16.15 -20.15
N ASP A 804 34.01 -15.27 -19.34
CA ASP A 804 34.69 -14.15 -18.72
C ASP A 804 34.22 -13.98 -17.28
N SER A 805 35.06 -14.40 -16.34
CA SER A 805 34.78 -14.35 -14.90
C SER A 805 34.49 -12.93 -14.38
N GLN A 806 34.96 -11.88 -15.05
CA GLN A 806 34.77 -10.49 -14.65
C GLN A 806 33.59 -9.80 -15.35
N ARG A 807 32.86 -10.49 -16.25
CA ARG A 807 31.76 -9.87 -17.00
C ARG A 807 30.70 -9.27 -16.08
N LEU A 808 30.25 -10.02 -15.08
CA LEU A 808 29.28 -9.51 -14.11
C LEU A 808 29.81 -8.33 -13.29
N LEU A 809 31.08 -8.36 -12.86
CA LEU A 809 31.70 -7.22 -12.17
C LEU A 809 31.67 -5.95 -13.05
N ARG A 810 31.95 -6.07 -14.35
CA ARG A 810 31.87 -4.94 -15.28
C ARG A 810 30.45 -4.44 -15.46
N ILE A 811 29.46 -5.33 -15.53
CA ILE A 811 28.04 -4.97 -15.58
C ILE A 811 27.60 -4.23 -14.30
N ILE A 812 27.99 -4.75 -13.13
CA ILE A 812 27.72 -4.12 -11.83
C ILE A 812 28.37 -2.72 -11.80
N GLY A 813 29.65 -2.63 -12.13
CA GLY A 813 30.38 -1.36 -12.22
C GLY A 813 29.77 -0.37 -13.23
N TYR A 814 29.27 -0.86 -14.36
CA TYR A 814 28.57 -0.03 -15.34
C TYR A 814 27.25 0.50 -14.80
N SER A 815 26.48 -0.33 -14.09
CA SER A 815 25.22 0.07 -13.46
C SER A 815 25.39 1.11 -12.35
N HIS A 816 26.56 1.16 -11.70
CA HIS A 816 26.86 2.14 -10.63
C HIS A 816 26.73 3.60 -11.08
N CYS A 817 26.73 3.88 -12.40
CA CYS A 817 26.43 5.21 -12.90
C CYS A 817 25.00 5.70 -12.57
N LEU A 818 24.10 4.78 -12.20
CA LEU A 818 22.73 5.07 -11.74
C LEU A 818 22.61 5.10 -10.21
N GLY A 819 23.60 4.55 -9.51
CA GLY A 819 23.62 4.41 -8.05
C GLY A 819 24.33 3.12 -7.64
N VAL A 820 24.94 3.12 -6.46
CA VAL A 820 25.74 1.98 -5.94
C VAL A 820 24.92 0.70 -5.81
N PHE A 821 23.59 0.80 -5.65
CA PHE A 821 22.69 -0.35 -5.51
C PHE A 821 21.94 -0.70 -6.80
N ALA A 822 22.15 0.02 -7.91
CA ALA A 822 21.32 -0.10 -9.10
C ALA A 822 21.23 -1.52 -9.67
N PHE A 823 22.34 -2.26 -9.71
CA PHE A 823 22.32 -3.67 -10.11
C PHE A 823 21.40 -4.51 -9.22
N ASN A 824 21.58 -4.39 -7.90
CA ASN A 824 20.85 -5.19 -6.93
C ASN A 824 19.37 -4.80 -6.81
N ASP A 825 19.05 -3.51 -6.94
CA ASP A 825 17.68 -3.00 -6.97
C ASP A 825 16.90 -3.54 -8.18
N ASN A 826 17.60 -3.81 -9.29
CA ASN A 826 17.00 -4.29 -10.54
C ASN A 826 16.97 -5.82 -10.60
N LEU A 827 18.10 -6.46 -10.31
CA LEU A 827 18.35 -7.88 -10.58
C LEU A 827 18.36 -8.74 -9.32
N GLY A 828 18.59 -8.14 -8.14
CA GLY A 828 18.84 -8.88 -6.90
C GLY A 828 17.73 -9.87 -6.55
N LEU A 829 16.47 -9.59 -6.91
CA LEU A 829 15.32 -10.48 -6.68
C LEU A 829 15.20 -11.66 -7.68
N PHE A 830 16.03 -11.70 -8.71
CA PHE A 830 15.94 -12.65 -9.83
C PHE A 830 17.15 -13.61 -9.94
N LEU A 831 18.10 -13.54 -9.01
CA LEU A 831 19.32 -14.36 -9.03
C LEU A 831 19.13 -15.81 -8.52
N SER A 832 17.91 -16.17 -8.13
CA SER A 832 17.60 -17.52 -7.66
C SER A 832 17.82 -18.56 -8.77
N GLY A 833 18.60 -19.61 -8.47
CA GLY A 833 18.98 -20.65 -9.42
C GLY A 833 19.99 -20.20 -10.49
N ALA A 834 20.59 -19.01 -10.36
CA ALA A 834 21.56 -18.52 -11.33
C ALA A 834 22.86 -19.34 -11.29
N ASP A 835 23.44 -19.59 -12.47
CA ASP A 835 24.77 -20.20 -12.59
C ASP A 835 25.84 -19.10 -12.55
N LEU A 836 26.48 -18.95 -11.38
CA LEU A 836 27.45 -17.93 -11.04
C LEU A 836 28.81 -18.56 -10.66
N ARG A 837 29.08 -19.76 -11.16
CA ARG A 837 30.34 -20.47 -10.91
C ARG A 837 31.54 -19.72 -11.46
N ASP A 838 32.64 -19.78 -10.71
CA ASP A 838 33.92 -19.17 -11.08
C ASP A 838 33.83 -17.66 -11.39
N THR A 839 32.75 -16.99 -10.97
CA THR A 839 32.55 -15.57 -11.22
C THR A 839 33.32 -14.74 -10.21
N TYR A 840 33.80 -13.57 -10.64
CA TYR A 840 34.42 -12.59 -9.77
C TYR A 840 33.39 -11.53 -9.38
N LEU A 841 33.00 -11.53 -8.10
CA LEU A 841 32.02 -10.64 -7.49
C LEU A 841 32.56 -9.95 -6.23
N GLY A 842 33.87 -9.97 -6.02
CA GLY A 842 34.49 -9.29 -4.89
C GLY A 842 34.14 -7.80 -4.81
N ASP A 843 33.99 -7.29 -3.60
CA ASP A 843 33.59 -5.91 -3.27
C ASP A 843 32.18 -5.50 -3.75
N THR A 844 31.33 -6.43 -4.21
CA THR A 844 30.01 -6.07 -4.78
C THR A 844 28.91 -5.91 -3.72
N HIS A 845 27.85 -5.16 -4.08
CA HIS A 845 26.68 -4.96 -3.22
C HIS A 845 25.52 -5.87 -3.63
N LEU A 846 25.30 -6.95 -2.86
CA LEU A 846 24.24 -7.95 -3.07
C LEU A 846 23.35 -8.10 -1.82
N ARG A 847 23.18 -7.02 -1.06
CA ARG A 847 22.39 -7.00 0.17
C ARG A 847 20.93 -7.35 -0.16
N ARG A 848 20.33 -8.28 0.58
CA ARG A 848 18.95 -8.77 0.35
C ARG A 848 18.71 -9.43 -1.01
N ALA A 849 19.76 -9.77 -1.76
CA ALA A 849 19.61 -10.53 -2.99
C ALA A 849 18.98 -11.91 -2.72
N ASP A 850 18.18 -12.39 -3.67
CA ASP A 850 17.65 -13.75 -3.71
C ASP A 850 18.58 -14.62 -4.56
N LEU A 851 19.46 -15.36 -3.88
CA LEU A 851 20.45 -16.28 -4.43
C LEU A 851 20.09 -17.74 -4.07
N ARG A 852 18.82 -18.03 -3.75
CA ARG A 852 18.38 -19.39 -3.44
C ARG A 852 18.69 -20.33 -4.59
N TRP A 853 19.25 -21.51 -4.29
CA TRP A 853 19.62 -22.50 -5.31
C TRP A 853 20.65 -22.04 -6.34
N ALA A 854 21.28 -20.87 -6.14
CA ALA A 854 22.32 -20.40 -7.05
C ALA A 854 23.56 -21.30 -6.99
N ASP A 855 24.20 -21.49 -8.13
CA ASP A 855 25.45 -22.23 -8.24
C ASP A 855 26.61 -21.22 -8.22
N LEU A 856 27.24 -21.06 -7.05
CA LEU A 856 28.31 -20.11 -6.74
C LEU A 856 29.63 -20.86 -6.49
N ARG A 857 29.77 -22.10 -6.96
CA ARG A 857 30.99 -22.88 -6.75
C ARG A 857 32.21 -22.15 -7.29
N ARG A 858 33.28 -22.09 -6.49
CA ARG A 858 34.53 -21.38 -6.81
C ARG A 858 34.36 -19.89 -7.14
N ALA A 859 33.21 -19.28 -6.81
CA ALA A 859 33.01 -17.85 -7.01
C ALA A 859 33.91 -17.06 -6.05
N ASN A 860 34.45 -15.93 -6.52
CA ASN A 860 35.12 -14.97 -5.66
C ASN A 860 34.07 -13.95 -5.16
N LEU A 861 33.72 -14.08 -3.89
CA LEU A 861 32.79 -13.24 -3.12
C LEU A 861 33.52 -12.50 -1.98
N ARG A 862 34.84 -12.37 -2.07
CA ARG A 862 35.66 -11.67 -1.09
C ARG A 862 35.16 -10.24 -0.87
N ASP A 863 35.11 -9.78 0.39
CA ASP A 863 34.67 -8.42 0.75
C ASP A 863 33.23 -8.05 0.25
N THR A 864 32.41 -9.03 -0.15
CA THR A 864 31.07 -8.78 -0.72
C THR A 864 30.04 -8.44 0.36
N TYR A 865 29.14 -7.52 0.06
CA TYR A 865 28.03 -7.13 0.95
C TYR A 865 26.78 -7.99 0.68
N LEU A 866 26.62 -9.09 1.41
CA LEU A 866 25.50 -10.06 1.34
C LEU A 866 24.54 -9.99 2.55
N GLY A 867 24.56 -8.89 3.31
CA GLY A 867 23.70 -8.74 4.49
C GLY A 867 22.23 -9.01 4.19
N SER A 868 21.58 -9.88 4.97
CA SER A 868 20.20 -10.32 4.79
C SER A 868 19.88 -10.92 3.41
N ALA A 869 20.88 -11.33 2.62
CA ALA A 869 20.66 -12.08 1.38
C ALA A 869 20.09 -13.47 1.68
N ASN A 870 19.36 -14.03 0.71
CA ASN A 870 18.82 -15.39 0.79
C ASN A 870 19.65 -16.32 -0.10
N LEU A 871 20.56 -17.06 0.51
CA LEU A 871 21.44 -18.06 -0.09
C LEU A 871 21.01 -19.49 0.27
N SER A 872 19.75 -19.69 0.69
CA SER A 872 19.30 -21.03 1.09
C SER A 872 19.36 -22.02 -0.06
N ASN A 873 19.90 -23.20 0.21
CA ASN A 873 20.18 -24.26 -0.76
C ASN A 873 21.15 -23.85 -1.91
N ALA A 874 21.88 -22.75 -1.78
CA ALA A 874 22.91 -22.37 -2.75
C ALA A 874 24.12 -23.32 -2.66
N ASP A 875 24.81 -23.53 -3.78
CA ASP A 875 26.07 -24.26 -3.82
C ASP A 875 27.24 -23.28 -3.87
N LEU A 876 27.92 -23.10 -2.74
CA LEU A 876 29.06 -22.22 -2.52
C LEU A 876 30.34 -23.05 -2.29
N SER A 877 30.40 -24.30 -2.76
CA SER A 877 31.59 -25.12 -2.56
C SER A 877 32.83 -24.45 -3.15
N ASP A 878 33.94 -24.48 -2.43
CA ASP A 878 35.21 -23.88 -2.83
C ASP A 878 35.15 -22.34 -3.08
N ALA A 879 34.08 -21.65 -2.66
CA ALA A 879 33.94 -20.21 -2.87
C ALA A 879 34.82 -19.41 -1.90
N ASP A 880 35.35 -18.28 -2.36
CA ASP A 880 36.07 -17.31 -1.52
C ASP A 880 35.10 -16.25 -1.00
N LEU A 881 34.68 -16.39 0.24
CA LEU A 881 33.84 -15.44 1.02
C LEU A 881 34.67 -14.72 2.09
N SER A 882 36.00 -14.68 1.96
CA SER A 882 36.86 -14.03 2.95
C SER A 882 36.47 -12.56 3.12
N ASP A 883 36.44 -12.10 4.37
CA ASP A 883 36.04 -10.73 4.75
C ASP A 883 34.59 -10.33 4.34
N ALA A 884 33.76 -11.25 3.83
CA ALA A 884 32.41 -10.94 3.35
C ALA A 884 31.44 -10.55 4.49
N ASN A 885 30.48 -9.67 4.20
CA ASN A 885 29.44 -9.26 5.14
C ASN A 885 28.13 -10.01 4.88
N LEU A 886 27.82 -10.99 5.74
CA LEU A 886 26.66 -11.89 5.69
C LEU A 886 25.72 -11.70 6.88
N ILE A 887 25.70 -10.51 7.51
CA ILE A 887 24.86 -10.25 8.69
C ILE A 887 23.39 -10.58 8.39
N GLY A 888 22.81 -11.49 9.17
CA GLY A 888 21.42 -11.93 9.03
C GLY A 888 21.09 -12.62 7.69
N ALA A 889 22.10 -13.07 6.93
CA ALA A 889 21.87 -13.82 5.70
C ALA A 889 21.25 -15.19 5.99
N ASN A 890 20.43 -15.70 5.08
CA ASN A 890 19.85 -17.04 5.16
C ASN A 890 20.64 -18.01 4.27
N LEU A 891 21.45 -18.87 4.87
CA LEU A 891 22.27 -19.91 4.26
C LEU A 891 21.76 -21.32 4.63
N ASN A 892 20.49 -21.45 5.03
CA ASN A 892 19.92 -22.76 5.38
C ASN A 892 20.08 -23.77 4.24
N ASN A 893 20.52 -24.98 4.55
CA ASN A 893 20.80 -26.05 3.58
C ASN A 893 21.83 -25.67 2.49
N ALA A 894 22.61 -24.60 2.66
CA ALA A 894 23.64 -24.23 1.68
C ALA A 894 24.84 -25.20 1.74
N ASN A 895 25.46 -25.46 0.58
CA ASN A 895 26.71 -26.21 0.51
C ASN A 895 27.89 -25.23 0.52
N LEU A 896 28.68 -25.21 1.58
CA LEU A 896 29.87 -24.37 1.79
C LEU A 896 31.13 -25.25 2.00
N ASN A 897 31.10 -26.49 1.52
CA ASN A 897 32.24 -27.39 1.64
C ASN A 897 33.48 -26.79 0.98
N ASP A 898 34.60 -26.80 1.70
CA ASP A 898 35.88 -26.20 1.27
C ASP A 898 35.83 -24.68 0.99
N ALA A 899 34.78 -23.97 1.40
CA ALA A 899 34.67 -22.52 1.22
C ALA A 899 35.58 -21.75 2.21
N ASP A 900 36.13 -20.61 1.76
CA ASP A 900 36.88 -19.69 2.62
C ASP A 900 35.97 -18.59 3.15
N LEU A 901 35.60 -18.65 4.43
CA LEU A 901 34.84 -17.63 5.16
C LEU A 901 35.71 -16.91 6.21
N SER A 902 37.04 -16.89 6.04
CA SER A 902 37.92 -16.27 7.02
C SER A 902 37.58 -14.79 7.22
N ASN A 903 37.50 -14.37 8.49
CA ASN A 903 37.08 -13.04 8.93
C ASN A 903 35.69 -12.58 8.44
N ALA A 904 34.87 -13.47 7.89
CA ALA A 904 33.52 -13.12 7.44
C ALA A 904 32.62 -12.70 8.62
N ASN A 905 31.69 -11.79 8.36
CA ASN A 905 30.74 -11.29 9.34
C ASN A 905 29.37 -11.97 9.16
N LEU A 906 29.07 -12.96 9.99
CA LEU A 906 27.89 -13.83 9.96
C LEU A 906 26.95 -13.58 11.16
N ILE A 907 26.99 -12.40 11.78
CA ILE A 907 26.15 -12.09 12.96
C ILE A 907 24.67 -12.37 12.64
N GLY A 908 24.04 -13.23 13.43
CA GLY A 908 22.62 -13.61 13.29
C GLY A 908 22.27 -14.32 11.98
N ALA A 909 23.26 -14.83 11.22
CA ALA A 909 23.01 -15.58 10.00
C ALA A 909 22.35 -16.94 10.30
N ASN A 910 21.51 -17.42 9.39
CA ASN A 910 20.91 -18.74 9.49
C ASN A 910 21.68 -19.75 8.63
N LEU A 911 22.49 -20.59 9.26
CA LEU A 911 23.30 -21.66 8.66
C LEU A 911 22.75 -23.06 9.01
N SER A 912 21.48 -23.17 9.43
CA SER A 912 20.95 -24.48 9.80
C SER A 912 20.98 -25.46 8.64
N ASP A 913 21.29 -26.72 8.92
CA ASP A 913 21.48 -27.78 7.91
C ASP A 913 22.58 -27.50 6.85
N ALA A 914 23.40 -26.45 7.01
CA ALA A 914 24.43 -26.12 6.02
C ALA A 914 25.61 -27.11 6.08
N ASN A 915 26.19 -27.41 4.91
CA ASN A 915 27.41 -28.20 4.84
C ASN A 915 28.64 -27.29 4.82
N LEU A 916 29.31 -27.13 5.96
CA LEU A 916 30.53 -26.35 6.15
C LEU A 916 31.78 -27.25 6.30
N SER A 917 31.72 -28.50 5.83
CA SER A 917 32.86 -29.42 5.98
C SER A 917 34.12 -28.87 5.30
N ASN A 918 35.26 -28.95 5.98
CA ASN A 918 36.54 -28.37 5.55
C ASN A 918 36.54 -26.84 5.34
N ALA A 919 35.48 -26.12 5.70
CA ALA A 919 35.42 -24.67 5.49
C ALA A 919 36.40 -23.91 6.39
N ASN A 920 36.98 -22.83 5.87
CA ASN A 920 37.84 -21.94 6.66
C ASN A 920 37.03 -20.81 7.28
N LEU A 921 36.73 -20.87 8.58
CA LEU A 921 36.01 -19.84 9.35
C LEU A 921 36.95 -19.10 10.32
N ASN A 922 38.28 -19.11 10.07
CA ASN A 922 39.25 -18.47 10.94
C ASN A 922 38.89 -16.99 11.18
N GLY A 923 38.75 -16.59 12.45
CA GLY A 923 38.40 -15.22 12.83
C GLY A 923 36.99 -14.76 12.44
N ALA A 924 36.13 -15.65 11.90
CA ALA A 924 34.77 -15.28 11.50
C ALA A 924 33.91 -14.87 12.70
N ASN A 925 32.98 -13.95 12.49
CA ASN A 925 32.03 -13.53 13.52
C ASN A 925 30.67 -14.20 13.31
N LEU A 926 30.39 -15.25 14.08
CA LEU A 926 29.17 -16.06 14.07
C LEU A 926 28.26 -15.74 15.27
N SER A 927 28.39 -14.58 15.92
CA SER A 927 27.60 -14.29 17.11
C SER A 927 26.09 -14.32 16.81
N ASP A 928 25.32 -14.98 17.65
CA ASP A 928 23.87 -15.22 17.51
C ASP A 928 23.47 -15.96 16.21
N ALA A 929 24.42 -16.59 15.49
CA ALA A 929 24.11 -17.37 14.29
C ALA A 929 23.41 -18.69 14.62
N ASN A 930 22.53 -19.14 13.72
CA ASN A 930 21.90 -20.45 13.84
C ASN A 930 22.68 -21.49 13.03
N LEU A 931 23.38 -22.40 13.71
CA LEU A 931 24.16 -23.51 13.13
C LEU A 931 23.52 -24.87 13.45
N SER A 932 22.22 -24.92 13.78
CA SER A 932 21.57 -26.18 14.11
C SER A 932 21.65 -27.18 12.96
N ASP A 933 21.96 -28.44 13.25
CA ASP A 933 22.12 -29.51 12.24
C ASP A 933 23.23 -29.26 11.20
N ALA A 934 24.07 -28.23 11.36
CA ALA A 934 25.13 -27.91 10.41
C ALA A 934 26.28 -28.92 10.47
N ASN A 935 26.86 -29.25 9.31
CA ASN A 935 28.04 -30.10 9.22
C ASN A 935 29.32 -29.26 9.19
N LEU A 936 30.03 -29.16 10.31
CA LEU A 936 31.30 -28.44 10.47
C LEU A 936 32.51 -29.40 10.54
N ASN A 937 32.38 -30.62 10.02
CA ASN A 937 33.47 -31.61 10.06
C ASN A 937 34.75 -31.04 9.44
N ASP A 938 35.88 -31.14 10.14
CA ASP A 938 37.19 -30.60 9.71
C ASP A 938 37.21 -29.08 9.45
N ALA A 939 36.20 -28.31 9.87
CA ALA A 939 36.17 -26.87 9.66
C ALA A 939 37.20 -26.15 10.56
N ASN A 940 37.80 -25.08 10.05
CA ASN A 940 38.70 -24.23 10.83
C ASN A 940 37.93 -23.07 11.47
N LEU A 941 37.54 -23.19 12.73
CA LEU A 941 36.87 -22.16 13.55
C LEU A 941 37.85 -21.39 14.46
N SER A 942 39.16 -21.47 14.22
CA SER A 942 40.14 -20.86 15.12
C SER A 942 39.94 -19.34 15.21
N GLY A 943 39.85 -18.82 16.43
CA GLY A 943 39.57 -17.41 16.72
C GLY A 943 38.18 -16.92 16.34
N ALA A 944 37.26 -17.80 15.91
CA ALA A 944 35.90 -17.42 15.55
C ALA A 944 35.09 -16.99 16.79
N ASN A 945 34.19 -16.04 16.61
CA ASN A 945 33.25 -15.63 17.65
C ASN A 945 31.92 -16.37 17.50
N LEU A 946 31.65 -17.37 18.34
CA LEU A 946 30.41 -18.15 18.37
C LEU A 946 29.46 -17.68 19.48
N SER A 947 29.67 -16.51 20.07
CA SER A 947 28.87 -16.08 21.21
C SER A 947 27.36 -16.04 20.91
N GLY A 948 26.55 -16.74 21.69
CA GLY A 948 25.10 -16.85 21.47
C GLY A 948 24.67 -17.76 20.30
N ALA A 949 25.61 -18.40 19.59
CA ALA A 949 25.28 -19.25 18.45
C ALA A 949 24.53 -20.53 18.87
N ASN A 950 23.64 -21.01 18.01
CA ASN A 950 22.91 -22.27 18.21
C ASN A 950 23.60 -23.43 17.49
N LEU A 951 24.17 -24.37 18.25
CA LEU A 951 24.91 -25.55 17.80
C LEU A 951 24.14 -26.87 18.03
N ASN A 952 22.84 -26.83 18.31
CA ASN A 952 22.03 -28.04 18.46
C ASN A 952 22.22 -28.98 17.27
N ASP A 953 22.50 -30.26 17.53
CA ASP A 953 22.66 -31.29 16.49
C ASP A 953 23.83 -31.04 15.50
N ALA A 954 24.64 -29.99 15.69
CA ALA A 954 25.75 -29.67 14.80
C ALA A 954 26.89 -30.69 14.91
N ASN A 955 27.54 -30.97 13.79
CA ASN A 955 28.69 -31.88 13.73
C ASN A 955 30.01 -31.09 13.70
N LEU A 956 30.68 -30.93 14.84
CA LEU A 956 31.99 -30.27 14.99
C LEU A 956 33.13 -31.28 15.08
N ASN A 957 32.95 -32.50 14.57
CA ASN A 957 34.02 -33.48 14.57
C ASN A 957 35.26 -32.95 13.84
N ASP A 958 36.45 -33.23 14.38
CA ASP A 958 37.76 -32.89 13.81
C ASP A 958 38.02 -31.38 13.52
N ALA A 959 37.04 -30.51 13.83
CA ALA A 959 37.08 -29.07 13.65
C ALA A 959 38.09 -28.40 14.59
N ASP A 960 38.71 -27.31 14.16
CA ASP A 960 39.63 -26.52 14.96
C ASP A 960 38.92 -25.35 15.65
N LEU A 961 38.76 -25.43 16.97
CA LEU A 961 38.15 -24.39 17.82
C LEU A 961 39.18 -23.61 18.66
N SER A 962 40.47 -23.64 18.28
CA SER A 962 41.53 -22.91 18.99
C SER A 962 41.16 -21.43 19.16
N ASN A 963 41.10 -20.94 20.41
CA ASN A 963 40.75 -19.56 20.75
C ASN A 963 39.35 -19.08 20.29
N ALA A 964 38.43 -20.00 19.95
CA ALA A 964 37.06 -19.63 19.61
C ALA A 964 36.29 -19.14 20.85
N ASP A 965 35.46 -18.10 20.71
CA ASP A 965 34.59 -17.60 21.79
C ASP A 965 33.28 -18.39 21.83
N LEU A 966 33.12 -19.23 22.86
CA LEU A 966 31.96 -20.10 23.05
C LEU A 966 30.95 -19.54 24.08
N LYS A 967 30.96 -18.22 24.31
CA LYS A 967 30.10 -17.60 25.31
C LYS A 967 28.62 -17.81 24.99
N ALA A 968 27.91 -18.47 25.90
CA ALA A 968 26.45 -18.64 25.82
C ALA A 968 25.98 -19.30 24.51
N VAL A 969 26.78 -20.19 23.92
CA VAL A 969 26.30 -21.08 22.86
C VAL A 969 25.14 -21.94 23.38
N VAL A 970 24.26 -22.35 22.47
CA VAL A 970 23.19 -23.32 22.73
C VAL A 970 23.60 -24.65 22.10
N TRP A 971 23.47 -25.76 22.82
CA TRP A 971 23.81 -27.11 22.34
C TRP A 971 22.85 -28.14 22.95
N ASN A 972 22.86 -29.36 22.40
CA ASN A 972 22.09 -30.48 22.92
C ASN A 972 22.94 -31.76 22.96
N SER A 973 22.33 -32.90 23.32
CA SER A 973 23.01 -34.21 23.43
C SER A 973 23.54 -34.76 22.11
N ASP A 974 23.06 -34.24 20.99
CA ASP A 974 23.35 -34.72 19.65
C ASP A 974 24.42 -33.85 18.95
N THR A 975 24.80 -32.70 19.54
CA THR A 975 25.96 -31.92 19.11
C THR A 975 27.24 -32.76 19.25
N LYS A 976 27.99 -32.92 18.15
CA LYS A 976 29.17 -33.80 18.08
C LYS A 976 30.45 -33.01 18.20
N TRP A 977 31.35 -33.45 19.08
CA TRP A 977 32.62 -32.78 19.40
C TRP A 977 33.85 -33.68 19.20
N LEU A 978 33.68 -34.86 18.60
CA LEU A 978 34.72 -35.89 18.57
C LEU A 978 35.96 -35.35 17.85
N ASN A 979 37.14 -35.49 18.48
CA ASN A 979 38.43 -35.02 17.94
C ASN A 979 38.55 -33.51 17.65
N ALA A 980 37.64 -32.67 18.16
CA ALA A 980 37.76 -31.22 17.99
C ALA A 980 39.12 -30.69 18.51
N LYS A 981 39.88 -30.04 17.64
CA LYS A 981 41.20 -29.47 17.91
C LYS A 981 41.06 -28.13 18.63
N GLY A 982 42.04 -27.79 19.47
CA GLY A 982 42.06 -26.50 20.16
C GLY A 982 40.92 -26.21 21.15
N LEU A 983 40.03 -27.18 21.43
CA LEU A 983 38.86 -26.97 22.27
C LEU A 983 39.23 -26.56 23.71
N HIS A 984 40.38 -26.99 24.19
CA HIS A 984 40.95 -26.59 25.48
C HIS A 984 41.46 -25.14 25.51
N GLU A 985 41.64 -24.51 24.35
CA GLU A 985 42.01 -23.10 24.20
C GLU A 985 40.80 -22.21 23.93
N ALA A 986 39.60 -22.79 23.78
CA ALA A 986 38.38 -22.01 23.58
C ALA A 986 38.14 -21.05 24.77
N VAL A 987 37.69 -19.85 24.46
CA VAL A 987 37.50 -18.77 25.43
C VAL A 987 36.03 -18.59 25.78
N ALA A 988 35.79 -18.03 26.97
CA ALA A 988 34.46 -17.68 27.48
C ALA A 988 33.43 -18.84 27.51
N VAL A 989 33.91 -20.09 27.57
CA VAL A 989 33.11 -21.31 27.78
C VAL A 989 32.23 -21.17 29.02
N SER A 990 30.93 -21.41 28.89
CA SER A 990 29.99 -21.33 30.02
C SER A 990 30.23 -22.46 31.03
N PRO A 991 29.95 -22.25 32.33
CA PRO A 991 30.05 -23.31 33.33
C PRO A 991 29.21 -24.54 33.00
N GLU A 992 28.05 -24.34 32.35
CA GLU A 992 27.15 -25.39 31.93
C GLU A 992 27.75 -26.24 30.78
N LEU A 993 28.37 -25.60 29.77
CA LEU A 993 29.03 -26.30 28.67
C LEU A 993 30.27 -27.05 29.15
N ALA A 994 31.06 -26.45 30.04
CA ALA A 994 32.23 -27.09 30.62
C ALA A 994 31.89 -28.35 31.46
N GLN A 995 30.64 -28.51 31.89
CA GLN A 995 30.16 -29.68 32.62
C GLN A 995 29.49 -30.73 31.73
N ASP A 996 29.23 -30.40 30.46
CA ASP A 996 28.69 -31.36 29.49
C ASP A 996 29.70 -32.49 29.25
N SER A 997 29.25 -33.74 29.32
CA SER A 997 30.13 -34.91 29.24
C SER A 997 30.83 -35.02 27.89
N ALA A 998 30.13 -34.75 26.78
CA ALA A 998 30.70 -34.87 25.45
C ALA A 998 31.74 -33.75 25.21
N PHE A 999 31.40 -32.51 25.59
CA PHE A 999 32.31 -31.38 25.48
C PHE A 999 33.55 -31.55 26.37
N ALA A 1000 33.37 -31.92 27.65
CA ALA A 1000 34.49 -32.08 28.59
C ALA A 1000 35.43 -33.23 28.18
N ALA A 1001 34.87 -34.32 27.62
CA ALA A 1001 35.65 -35.41 27.07
C ALA A 1001 36.50 -34.95 25.88
N ALA A 1002 35.88 -34.26 24.92
CA ALA A 1002 36.57 -33.71 23.75
C ALA A 1002 37.64 -32.67 24.13
N ALA A 1003 37.35 -31.78 25.09
CA ALA A 1003 38.30 -30.77 25.54
C ALA A 1003 39.52 -31.40 26.23
N SER A 1004 39.29 -32.44 27.04
CA SER A 1004 40.37 -33.20 27.68
C SER A 1004 41.21 -33.96 26.65
N LEU A 1005 40.57 -34.58 25.66
CA LEU A 1005 41.27 -35.24 24.54
C LEU A 1005 42.14 -34.24 23.77
N SER A 1006 41.57 -33.08 23.40
CA SER A 1006 42.25 -31.99 22.72
C SER A 1006 43.48 -31.47 23.49
N GLN A 1007 43.32 -31.24 24.81
CA GLN A 1007 44.42 -30.83 25.68
C GLN A 1007 45.51 -31.90 25.78
N GLY A 1008 45.10 -33.17 25.86
CA GLY A 1008 46.00 -34.31 25.89
C GLY A 1008 46.87 -34.33 24.63
N ILE A 1009 46.27 -34.23 23.45
CA ILE A 1009 46.97 -34.16 22.16
C ILE A 1009 47.97 -32.99 22.13
N SER A 1010 47.55 -31.78 22.52
CA SER A 1010 48.45 -30.61 22.61
C SER A 1010 49.64 -30.85 23.54
N TRP A 1011 49.43 -31.47 24.71
CA TRP A 1011 50.52 -31.84 25.61
C TRP A 1011 51.44 -32.92 25.05
N VAL A 1012 50.94 -33.84 24.22
CA VAL A 1012 51.79 -34.76 23.47
C VAL A 1012 52.71 -33.96 22.55
N GLU A 1013 52.16 -33.01 21.78
CA GLU A 1013 52.93 -32.15 20.87
C GLU A 1013 54.01 -31.32 21.60
N GLU A 1014 53.72 -30.86 22.82
CA GLU A 1014 54.68 -30.15 23.68
C GLU A 1014 55.68 -31.08 24.41
N GLY A 1015 55.48 -32.40 24.33
CA GLY A 1015 56.28 -33.43 25.00
C GLY A 1015 56.07 -33.49 26.53
N LYS A 1016 54.88 -33.14 27.00
CA LYS A 1016 54.38 -33.25 28.39
C LYS A 1016 53.57 -34.54 28.58
N ILE A 1017 54.27 -35.67 28.50
CA ILE A 1017 53.65 -36.99 28.34
C ILE A 1017 52.80 -37.42 29.56
N LYS A 1018 53.22 -37.08 30.79
CA LYS A 1018 52.49 -37.47 32.01
C LYS A 1018 51.17 -36.72 32.13
N GLU A 1019 51.20 -35.44 31.79
CA GLU A 1019 50.05 -34.57 31.74
C GLU A 1019 49.08 -35.05 30.66
N ALA A 1020 49.58 -35.41 29.47
CA ALA A 1020 48.77 -35.98 28.39
C ALA A 1020 48.05 -37.27 28.81
N GLN A 1021 48.74 -38.20 29.47
CA GLN A 1021 48.12 -39.43 29.99
C GLN A 1021 46.98 -39.15 30.97
N GLU A 1022 47.14 -38.14 31.82
CA GLU A 1022 46.11 -37.76 32.77
C GLU A 1022 44.91 -37.13 32.05
N ALA A 1023 45.13 -36.25 31.08
CA ALA A 1023 44.07 -35.69 30.25
C ALA A 1023 43.27 -36.76 29.49
N PHE A 1024 43.93 -37.78 28.92
CA PHE A 1024 43.25 -38.89 28.25
C PHE A 1024 42.42 -39.75 29.21
N LYS A 1025 42.90 -39.97 30.45
CA LYS A 1025 42.09 -40.62 31.49
C LYS A 1025 40.88 -39.78 31.87
N GLN A 1026 41.03 -38.47 31.99
CA GLN A 1026 39.90 -37.57 32.26
C GLN A 1026 38.88 -37.63 31.12
N ALA A 1027 39.32 -37.67 29.86
CA ALA A 1027 38.43 -37.85 28.71
C ALA A 1027 37.60 -39.15 28.82
N GLN A 1028 38.22 -40.28 29.18
CA GLN A 1028 37.51 -41.56 29.43
C GLN A 1028 36.51 -41.50 30.58
N ILE A 1029 36.79 -40.71 31.62
CA ILE A 1029 35.88 -40.56 32.75
C ILE A 1029 34.60 -39.84 32.31
N PHE A 1030 34.74 -38.82 31.46
CA PHE A 1030 33.62 -38.06 30.92
C PHE A 1030 32.82 -38.87 29.87
N ASP A 1031 33.51 -39.59 28.99
CA ASP A 1031 32.88 -40.46 28.00
C ASP A 1031 33.53 -41.86 27.97
N PRO A 1032 32.90 -42.87 28.62
CA PRO A 1032 33.38 -44.24 28.58
C PRO A 1032 33.34 -44.88 27.20
N SER A 1033 32.61 -44.36 26.22
CA SER A 1033 32.59 -44.92 24.86
C SER A 1033 33.93 -44.69 24.12
N LEU A 1034 34.74 -43.74 24.60
CA LEU A 1034 36.13 -43.54 24.19
C LEU A 1034 37.05 -44.69 24.61
N ILE A 1035 36.56 -45.81 25.17
CA ILE A 1035 37.37 -46.99 25.51
C ILE A 1035 38.27 -47.43 24.34
N ASN A 1036 37.76 -47.42 23.10
CA ASN A 1036 38.57 -47.79 21.92
C ASN A 1036 39.58 -46.73 21.51
N SER A 1037 39.30 -45.43 21.69
CA SER A 1037 40.22 -44.34 21.35
C SER A 1037 41.23 -44.05 22.46
N ALA A 1038 40.91 -44.34 23.71
CA ALA A 1038 41.76 -44.04 24.85
C ALA A 1038 42.57 -45.26 25.37
N GLU A 1039 42.19 -46.51 25.07
CA GLU A 1039 43.18 -47.60 25.02
C GLU A 1039 44.20 -47.37 23.90
N PHE A 1040 43.80 -46.71 22.79
CA PHE A 1040 44.68 -46.20 21.74
C PHE A 1040 45.60 -45.06 22.25
N CYS A 1041 45.09 -44.17 23.12
CA CYS A 1041 45.87 -43.07 23.74
C CYS A 1041 46.97 -43.53 24.71
N ASN A 1042 46.96 -44.75 25.24
CA ASN A 1042 48.12 -45.28 26.00
C ASN A 1042 49.35 -45.49 25.10
N SER A 1043 49.16 -45.48 23.78
CA SER A 1043 50.21 -45.40 22.76
C SER A 1043 50.30 -43.96 22.24
N ILE A 1044 50.60 -43.01 23.14
CA ILE A 1044 50.69 -41.56 22.90
C ILE A 1044 51.43 -41.19 21.60
N CYS A 1045 52.42 -41.99 21.23
CA CYS A 1045 53.23 -41.77 20.04
C CYS A 1045 52.67 -42.44 18.78
N LEU A 1046 51.78 -43.43 18.89
CA LEU A 1046 51.13 -44.09 17.76
C LEU A 1046 50.15 -43.13 17.06
N VAL A 1047 49.33 -42.38 17.82
CA VAL A 1047 48.39 -41.38 17.27
C VAL A 1047 49.11 -40.28 16.49
N GLY A 1048 50.19 -39.72 17.05
CA GLY A 1048 50.99 -38.72 16.34
C GLY A 1048 51.75 -39.26 15.12
N CYS A 1049 52.10 -40.55 15.12
CA CYS A 1049 52.76 -41.18 13.98
C CYS A 1049 51.81 -41.45 12.82
N LEU A 1050 50.54 -41.73 13.09
CA LEU A 1050 49.58 -42.14 12.09
C LEU A 1050 48.98 -40.91 11.36
N HIS A 1051 48.63 -39.82 12.05
CA HIS A 1051 48.07 -38.57 11.47
C HIS A 1051 49.04 -37.70 10.62
N GLY A 1052 50.01 -38.29 9.91
CA GLY A 1052 50.86 -37.56 8.93
C GLY A 1052 52.00 -36.71 9.50
N TYR A 1053 52.22 -36.71 10.83
CA TYR A 1053 53.24 -35.90 11.52
C TYR A 1053 54.44 -36.70 12.05
N ALA A 1054 54.77 -37.86 11.46
CA ALA A 1054 55.85 -38.72 11.94
C ALA A 1054 57.19 -37.98 12.23
N LYS A 1055 57.50 -36.94 11.44
CA LYS A 1055 58.70 -36.10 11.59
C LYS A 1055 58.66 -35.16 12.80
N ASN A 1056 57.48 -34.68 13.19
CA ASN A 1056 57.28 -33.82 14.36
C ASN A 1056 57.11 -34.64 15.64
N VAL A 1057 56.67 -35.90 15.52
CA VAL A 1057 56.38 -36.80 16.64
C VAL A 1057 57.59 -37.62 17.08
N LEU A 1058 58.55 -37.88 16.18
CA LEU A 1058 59.79 -38.56 16.53
C LEU A 1058 60.56 -37.90 17.71
N PRO A 1059 60.80 -36.57 17.75
CA PRO A 1059 61.44 -35.90 18.90
C PRO A 1059 60.65 -36.06 20.21
N ILE A 1060 59.32 -36.12 20.14
CA ILE A 1060 58.42 -36.32 21.28
C ILE A 1060 58.58 -37.74 21.82
N CYS A 1061 58.62 -38.74 20.94
CA CYS A 1061 58.84 -40.14 21.33
C CYS A 1061 60.25 -40.37 21.88
N GLU A 1062 61.24 -39.67 21.34
CA GLU A 1062 62.61 -39.66 21.90
C GLU A 1062 62.64 -39.09 23.32
N LYS A 1063 61.94 -37.98 23.56
CA LYS A 1063 61.80 -37.37 24.88
C LYS A 1063 61.00 -38.26 25.84
N ALA A 1064 59.94 -38.92 25.37
CA ALA A 1064 59.11 -39.85 26.16
C ALA A 1064 59.92 -41.06 26.65
N VAL A 1065 60.69 -41.70 25.76
CA VAL A 1065 61.60 -42.78 26.13
C VAL A 1065 62.74 -42.27 27.04
N THR A 1066 63.17 -41.02 26.91
CA THR A 1066 64.19 -40.45 27.83
C THR A 1066 63.62 -40.22 29.24
N LEU A 1067 62.35 -39.81 29.35
CA LEU A 1067 61.68 -39.54 30.62
C LEU A 1067 61.29 -40.82 31.38
N ASP A 1068 60.98 -41.89 30.66
CA ASP A 1068 60.67 -43.20 31.21
C ASP A 1068 61.32 -44.31 30.34
N PRO A 1069 62.63 -44.58 30.52
CA PRO A 1069 63.38 -45.51 29.68
C PRO A 1069 62.88 -46.95 29.73
N ASP A 1070 62.18 -47.32 30.80
CA ASP A 1070 61.65 -48.66 31.02
C ASP A 1070 60.24 -48.84 30.42
N ASN A 1071 59.63 -47.76 29.91
CA ASN A 1071 58.30 -47.78 29.29
C ASN A 1071 58.37 -48.22 27.82
N LYS A 1072 58.02 -49.48 27.62
CA LYS A 1072 58.18 -50.17 26.32
C LYS A 1072 57.14 -49.75 25.28
N ASN A 1073 56.02 -49.14 25.67
CA ASN A 1073 55.07 -48.57 24.72
C ASN A 1073 55.64 -47.33 24.05
N TYR A 1074 56.44 -46.54 24.78
CA TYR A 1074 57.16 -45.40 24.21
C TYR A 1074 58.26 -45.87 23.25
N GLN A 1075 58.94 -46.96 23.58
CA GLN A 1075 59.92 -47.58 22.69
C GLN A 1075 59.25 -48.10 21.41
N ASP A 1076 58.16 -48.86 21.52
CA ASP A 1076 57.42 -49.39 20.36
C ASP A 1076 56.91 -48.28 19.44
N SER A 1077 56.34 -47.23 20.03
CA SER A 1077 55.81 -46.11 19.26
C SER A 1077 56.91 -45.22 18.66
N ARG A 1078 58.06 -45.06 19.33
CA ARG A 1078 59.26 -44.42 18.76
C ARG A 1078 59.81 -45.24 17.59
N GLY A 1079 59.76 -46.57 17.71
CA GLY A 1079 60.10 -47.49 16.62
C GLY A 1079 59.24 -47.25 15.40
N LEU A 1080 57.92 -47.11 15.57
CA LEU A 1080 57.00 -46.77 14.48
C LEU A 1080 57.29 -45.40 13.86
N ALA A 1081 57.50 -44.38 14.69
CA ALA A 1081 57.88 -43.03 14.24
C ALA A 1081 59.11 -43.08 13.34
N ARG A 1082 60.15 -43.80 13.80
CA ARG A 1082 61.42 -43.99 13.09
C ARG A 1082 61.23 -44.70 11.75
N VAL A 1083 60.36 -45.71 11.66
CA VAL A 1083 60.00 -46.35 10.38
C VAL A 1083 59.44 -45.31 9.40
N LEU A 1084 58.47 -44.52 9.84
CA LEU A 1084 57.76 -43.55 9.00
C LEU A 1084 58.65 -42.35 8.61
N THR A 1085 59.66 -42.01 9.40
CA THR A 1085 60.65 -40.97 9.07
C THR A 1085 61.91 -41.49 8.37
N GLY A 1086 62.04 -42.81 8.15
CA GLY A 1086 63.15 -43.44 7.43
C GLY A 1086 64.36 -43.87 8.27
N ASP A 1087 64.31 -43.81 9.60
CA ASP A 1087 65.33 -44.38 10.51
C ASP A 1087 65.05 -45.86 10.81
N LEU A 1088 65.31 -46.71 9.81
CA LEU A 1088 65.01 -48.14 9.90
C LEU A 1088 65.89 -48.89 10.91
N VAL A 1089 67.10 -48.40 11.18
CA VAL A 1089 68.05 -49.01 12.13
C VAL A 1089 67.60 -48.73 13.57
N GLY A 1090 67.31 -47.47 13.89
CA GLY A 1090 66.79 -47.10 15.21
C GLY A 1090 65.41 -47.70 15.49
N ALA A 1091 64.57 -47.89 14.46
CA ALA A 1091 63.30 -48.58 14.58
C ALA A 1091 63.44 -50.06 14.95
N LEU A 1092 64.41 -50.75 14.33
CA LEU A 1092 64.68 -52.16 14.61
C LEU A 1092 65.11 -52.39 16.06
N GLU A 1093 65.96 -51.52 16.60
CA GLU A 1093 66.41 -51.59 18.00
C GLU A 1093 65.25 -51.41 18.98
N ASP A 1094 64.38 -50.44 18.71
CA ASP A 1094 63.21 -50.11 19.53
C ASP A 1094 62.18 -51.25 19.56
N PHE A 1095 61.84 -51.82 18.39
CA PHE A 1095 60.91 -52.96 18.33
C PHE A 1095 61.48 -54.21 19.01
N GLN A 1096 62.78 -54.48 18.85
CA GLN A 1096 63.43 -55.63 19.49
C GLN A 1096 63.45 -55.46 21.02
N ALA A 1097 63.68 -54.24 21.52
CA ALA A 1097 63.60 -53.90 22.94
C ALA A 1097 62.18 -54.10 23.48
N ALA A 1098 61.15 -53.64 22.77
CA ALA A 1098 59.75 -53.80 23.16
C ALA A 1098 59.35 -55.29 23.26
N VAL A 1099 59.66 -56.10 22.24
CA VAL A 1099 59.30 -57.54 22.16
C VAL A 1099 60.02 -58.39 23.21
N ASN A 1100 61.32 -58.16 23.47
CA ASN A 1100 62.12 -58.96 24.40
C ASN A 1100 61.70 -58.86 25.87
N SER A 1101 60.87 -57.88 26.18
CA SER A 1101 60.72 -57.36 27.54
C SER A 1101 59.43 -57.79 28.24
N GLY A 1102 58.52 -58.45 27.52
CA GLY A 1102 57.36 -59.19 28.04
C GLY A 1102 56.37 -58.46 28.94
N ALA A 1103 56.30 -57.13 28.94
CA ALA A 1103 55.72 -56.39 30.07
C ALA A 1103 54.31 -55.81 29.91
N ILE A 1104 53.59 -56.01 28.79
CA ILE A 1104 52.15 -55.70 28.67
C ILE A 1104 51.56 -56.75 27.73
N ASP A 1105 50.35 -57.26 28.03
CA ASP A 1105 49.62 -58.23 27.19
C ASP A 1105 49.40 -57.67 25.78
N TYR A 1106 50.36 -57.87 24.88
CA TYR A 1106 50.05 -57.85 23.47
C TYR A 1106 49.05 -58.98 23.22
N SER A 1107 47.94 -58.69 22.55
CA SER A 1107 47.24 -59.76 21.85
C SER A 1107 48.28 -60.48 20.98
N GLU A 1108 48.19 -61.80 20.89
CA GLU A 1108 49.22 -62.60 20.20
C GLU A 1108 49.45 -62.08 18.77
N ASP A 1109 48.42 -61.53 18.14
CA ASP A 1109 48.49 -60.85 16.84
C ASP A 1109 49.44 -59.65 16.79
N VAL A 1110 49.44 -58.75 17.78
CA VAL A 1110 50.33 -57.57 17.78
C VAL A 1110 51.78 -58.00 17.96
N LYS A 1111 52.02 -59.02 18.79
CA LYS A 1111 53.36 -59.59 18.98
C LYS A 1111 53.89 -60.25 17.70
N GLN A 1112 53.05 -61.01 17.00
CA GLN A 1112 53.39 -61.59 15.70
C GLN A 1112 53.63 -60.50 14.64
N ARG A 1113 52.82 -59.44 14.63
CA ARG A 1113 52.99 -58.28 13.74
C ARG A 1113 54.34 -57.58 13.97
N ARG A 1114 54.74 -57.34 15.23
CA ARG A 1114 56.04 -56.73 15.57
C ARG A 1114 57.23 -57.64 15.26
N LEU A 1115 57.12 -58.95 15.49
CA LEU A 1115 58.15 -59.92 15.09
C LEU A 1115 58.37 -59.92 13.57
N ARG A 1116 57.28 -59.86 12.79
CA ARG A 1116 57.35 -59.76 11.33
C ARG A 1116 58.00 -58.45 10.88
N TRP A 1117 57.71 -57.32 11.54
CA TRP A 1117 58.37 -56.04 11.27
C TRP A 1117 59.87 -56.09 11.53
N ILE A 1118 60.29 -56.71 12.63
CA ILE A 1118 61.70 -56.94 12.97
C ILE A 1118 62.40 -57.76 11.88
N GLU A 1119 61.78 -58.82 11.37
CA GLU A 1119 62.34 -59.64 10.27
C GLU A 1119 62.44 -58.87 8.95
N ALA A 1120 61.41 -58.09 8.61
CA ALA A 1120 61.39 -57.25 7.42
C ALA A 1120 62.49 -56.19 7.47
N LEU A 1121 62.63 -55.50 8.60
CA LEU A 1121 63.68 -54.48 8.81
C LEU A 1121 65.09 -55.07 8.77
N LYS A 1122 65.32 -56.26 9.38
CA LYS A 1122 66.60 -56.99 9.27
C LYS A 1122 66.97 -57.35 7.83
N SER A 1123 65.97 -57.53 6.98
CA SER A 1123 66.12 -57.88 5.57
C SER A 1123 66.20 -56.66 4.65
N GLY A 1124 66.14 -55.44 5.19
CA GLY A 1124 66.16 -54.18 4.42
C GLY A 1124 64.84 -53.85 3.71
N ASN A 1125 63.74 -54.51 4.10
CA ASN A 1125 62.41 -54.31 3.51
C ASN A 1125 61.53 -53.42 4.39
N ASN A 1126 60.52 -52.81 3.80
CA ASN A 1126 59.51 -52.04 4.55
C ASN A 1126 58.73 -53.01 5.48
N PRO A 1127 58.64 -52.74 6.79
CA PRO A 1127 57.91 -53.58 7.74
C PRO A 1127 56.39 -53.55 7.53
N LEU A 1128 55.84 -52.49 6.93
CA LEU A 1128 54.41 -52.35 6.69
C LEU A 1128 54.00 -53.04 5.39
N THR A 1129 52.96 -53.87 5.45
CA THR A 1129 52.36 -54.47 4.25
C THR A 1129 51.41 -53.50 3.55
N PRO A 1130 51.14 -53.68 2.24
CA PRO A 1130 50.16 -52.85 1.52
C PRO A 1130 48.78 -52.83 2.17
N GLU A 1131 48.32 -53.96 2.73
CA GLU A 1131 47.03 -54.06 3.44
C GLU A 1131 47.03 -53.27 4.74
N GLU A 1132 48.12 -53.30 5.51
CA GLU A 1132 48.24 -52.48 6.72
C GLU A 1132 48.41 -50.99 6.40
N LEU A 1133 49.06 -50.66 5.28
CA LEU A 1133 49.11 -49.29 4.79
C LEU A 1133 47.73 -48.78 4.39
N GLU A 1134 46.90 -49.64 3.79
CA GLU A 1134 45.53 -49.31 3.40
C GLU A 1134 44.58 -49.26 4.61
N GLU A 1135 44.75 -50.14 5.59
CA GLU A 1135 44.03 -50.14 6.86
C GLU A 1135 44.33 -48.85 7.66
N LEU A 1136 45.58 -48.39 7.64
CA LEU A 1136 45.97 -47.10 8.22
C LEU A 1136 45.37 -45.91 7.47
N ARG A 1137 45.18 -46.00 6.15
CA ARG A 1137 44.47 -44.96 5.38
C ARG A 1137 42.98 -44.92 5.70
N GLN A 1138 42.32 -46.07 5.83
CA GLN A 1138 40.87 -46.15 6.05
C GLN A 1138 40.41 -45.70 7.45
N VAL A 1139 41.28 -45.75 8.46
CA VAL A 1139 40.94 -45.35 9.84
C VAL A 1139 41.08 -43.84 10.05
N GLU A 1140 41.81 -43.13 9.19
CA GLU A 1140 42.12 -41.69 9.35
C GLU A 1140 41.58 -40.78 8.24
N GLY A 1141 40.86 -41.35 7.26
CA GLY A 1141 40.38 -40.61 6.09
C GLY A 1141 41.33 -40.72 4.90
#